data_AF-A0A0G4L9H5-F1
#
_entry.id   AF-A0A0G4L9H5-F1
#
_cell.length_a   1.000
_cell.length_b   1.000
_cell.length_c   1.000
_cell.angle_alpha   90.00
_cell.angle_beta   90.00
_cell.angle_gamma   90.00
#
_symmetry.space_group_name_H-M   'P 1'
#
loop_
_entity.id
_entity.type
_entity.pdbx_description
1 polymer ?
#
loop_
_entity_poly.entity_id
_entity_poly.type
_entity_poly.pdbx_seq_one_letter_code
_entity_poly.pdbx_strand_id
1 'polypeptide(L)'
;FDREKHHWWKAKKWAYFNLNRLFIRHGNTQSVAGSKDDGQVQFAKEFSTTIAPEILKHYLAEIEKWVAKTAWLSRPCLTYTLVFLDESVRPKEMWDHLKPHLQNLVTHFVFPVLCLSEEDVEKFQEEPDEYLHRKLNFYEEASAPDVAATNFLIGLTKNRRKQTFEILKFVNAVVNEYEQAPDDKKNHIAKEGALRMIGTLAPVILGKKSPIADQVEYFLVRYVFPDFTSSQGYLRARACDTVEKFEQLNFQDQNNLLTIYRHILDCMADSDLPVRVTAALALQPLIRHDIIRTSMQQSIPTIMQQLLKLANEADIDALANVMEDFVEVFATELTPFAVALSEQLRDTYLRIVREVLDKNRNDGGDDDFGDYLDEKSITALGVLQTIGTLILTLESTPDVLLHIEAILMPVIQVTLENKLYDLYNEIFEIIDSCTFAAKSISPTMWQAFELIHATFKAGAELYLEDMLPALDNFVQYGAPHLIQKQEYVEALFSMISDMFSDAKVGGVDRICACKLAEALMLNLRGHIDNYVLRFIEFAMSVLTATDVKIKAYKIHLMELVINAIHYNPILTLQFLEAKDWTNRFFSLWFGSMSTFSRVHDKKLCIVAISALLSLPPDQVPQSVSVGWPRLLQGITELFKTLPSAMKNREEALRDDYHLEGNYEYGDDDDWGDDEANWNAEEGPEAEETGEARDESTAYLEFLNDEAQKFSRGLEEAESEDDLGEDSKRNVVIMGGEANYLFELDPTVPHLLAPVSRDRWLTPEMATWSDAGIAALLDVAEAALRDCVRSMNLPATILRKDRAVGIIPTDPAVRIPRESLEETVLVVQKILELSALGYAAEGADRSAPHPPVGARIPFCAFNGGRDVFVDIGDKSW
;
A
#
# COMPACT_ATOMS: atom_id res chain seq x y z
N PHE A 1 26.59 -13.28 22.88
CA PHE A 1 27.07 -13.55 21.50
C PHE A 1 27.76 -14.93 21.32
N ASP A 2 28.85 -15.25 22.04
CA ASP A 2 29.60 -16.52 21.79
C ASP A 2 28.82 -17.82 22.06
N ARG A 3 27.87 -17.79 23.00
CA ARG A 3 27.01 -18.95 23.31
C ARG A 3 25.99 -19.25 22.19
N GLU A 4 25.47 -18.22 21.51
CA GLU A 4 24.50 -18.39 20.40
C GLU A 4 25.14 -18.99 19.16
N LYS A 5 26.42 -18.68 18.91
CA LYS A 5 27.17 -19.22 17.77
C LYS A 5 27.56 -20.69 17.94
N HIS A 6 27.44 -21.24 19.14
CA HIS A 6 27.77 -22.63 19.44
C HIS A 6 26.82 -23.60 18.70
N HIS A 7 27.38 -24.69 18.16
CA HIS A 7 26.65 -25.65 17.32
C HIS A 7 25.39 -26.23 18.01
N TRP A 8 25.46 -26.44 19.32
CA TRP A 8 24.31 -26.88 20.13
C TRP A 8 23.12 -25.92 20.09
N TRP A 9 23.38 -24.61 20.20
CA TRP A 9 22.32 -23.59 20.20
C TRP A 9 21.79 -23.32 18.80
N LYS A 10 22.63 -23.46 17.77
CA LYS A 10 22.17 -23.49 16.37
C LYS A 10 21.25 -24.68 16.11
N ALA A 11 21.58 -25.87 16.61
CA ALA A 11 20.73 -27.05 16.47
C ALA A 11 19.38 -26.87 17.18
N LYS A 12 19.39 -26.35 18.43
CA LYS A 12 18.16 -26.02 19.16
C LYS A 12 17.32 -24.97 18.43
N LYS A 13 17.91 -23.88 17.92
CA LYS A 13 17.19 -22.86 17.12
C LYS A 13 16.39 -23.51 15.98
N TRP A 14 17.04 -24.34 15.17
CA TRP A 14 16.38 -24.98 14.02
C TRP A 14 15.37 -26.04 14.43
N ALA A 15 15.57 -26.73 15.56
CA ALA A 15 14.56 -27.63 16.11
C ALA A 15 13.27 -26.85 16.46
N TYR A 16 13.38 -25.74 17.19
CA TYR A 16 12.22 -24.91 17.54
C TYR A 16 11.54 -24.34 16.30
N PHE A 17 12.32 -23.81 15.35
CA PHE A 17 11.80 -23.32 14.07
C PHE A 17 10.98 -24.38 13.32
N ASN A 18 11.51 -25.61 13.20
CA ASN A 18 10.82 -26.69 12.49
C ASN A 18 9.56 -27.16 13.23
N LEU A 19 9.60 -27.27 14.56
CA LEU A 19 8.43 -27.67 15.37
C LEU A 19 7.31 -26.64 15.27
N ASN A 20 7.64 -25.35 15.37
CA ASN A 20 6.68 -24.27 15.19
C ASN A 20 6.10 -24.26 13.78
N ARG A 21 6.94 -24.39 12.76
CA ARG A 21 6.50 -24.41 11.37
C ARG A 21 5.58 -25.59 11.08
N LEU A 22 5.83 -26.75 11.69
CA LEU A 22 4.94 -27.91 11.61
C LEU A 22 3.57 -27.59 12.22
N PHE A 23 3.52 -26.96 13.39
CA PHE A 23 2.26 -26.58 14.02
C PHE A 23 1.51 -25.53 13.20
N ILE A 24 2.17 -24.41 12.89
CA ILE A 24 1.60 -23.25 12.18
C ILE A 24 1.05 -23.62 10.81
N ARG A 25 1.79 -24.45 10.05
CA ARG A 25 1.35 -24.81 8.69
C ARG A 25 0.41 -25.99 8.70
N HIS A 26 0.79 -27.10 9.35
CA HIS A 26 0.16 -28.41 9.15
C HIS A 26 -0.59 -28.94 10.37
N GLY A 27 -0.33 -28.40 11.56
CA GLY A 27 -0.82 -28.94 12.82
C GLY A 27 -2.05 -28.23 13.38
N ASN A 28 -2.27 -26.97 13.01
CA ASN A 28 -3.39 -26.17 13.47
C ASN A 28 -4.67 -26.60 12.73
N THR A 29 -5.66 -27.10 13.48
CA THR A 29 -6.92 -27.62 12.92
C THR A 29 -7.77 -26.52 12.30
N GLN A 30 -7.66 -25.28 12.80
CA GLN A 30 -8.25 -24.11 12.16
C GLN A 30 -7.47 -23.70 10.92
N SER A 31 -6.19 -24.07 10.83
CA SER A 31 -5.34 -23.83 9.65
C SER A 31 -5.38 -24.93 8.59
N VAL A 32 -6.20 -25.96 8.80
CA VAL A 32 -6.54 -26.93 7.75
C VAL A 32 -8.05 -27.20 7.68
N ALA A 33 -8.87 -26.36 8.33
CA ALA A 33 -10.32 -26.51 8.41
C ALA A 33 -10.99 -26.40 7.03
N GLY A 34 -10.34 -25.73 6.07
CA GLY A 34 -10.76 -25.67 4.66
C GLY A 34 -10.13 -26.73 3.75
N SER A 35 -9.23 -27.57 4.26
CA SER A 35 -8.48 -28.53 3.45
C SER A 35 -9.35 -29.70 2.98
N LYS A 36 -9.23 -30.06 1.69
CA LYS A 36 -9.85 -31.26 1.09
C LYS A 36 -9.01 -32.53 1.29
N ASP A 37 -7.86 -32.41 1.94
CA ASP A 37 -6.96 -33.49 2.27
C ASP A 37 -7.35 -34.09 3.64
N ASP A 38 -8.20 -35.13 3.62
CA ASP A 38 -8.61 -35.83 4.85
C ASP A 38 -7.43 -36.32 5.71
N GLY A 39 -6.26 -36.55 5.12
CA GLY A 39 -5.05 -36.95 5.83
C GLY A 39 -4.35 -35.77 6.48
N GLN A 40 -4.44 -34.57 5.92
CA GLN A 40 -4.00 -33.30 6.49
C GLN A 40 -4.88 -32.90 7.67
N VAL A 41 -6.20 -33.00 7.50
CA VAL A 41 -7.17 -32.73 8.56
C VAL A 41 -6.99 -33.75 9.69
N GLN A 42 -6.82 -35.03 9.35
CA GLN A 42 -6.52 -36.07 10.32
C GLN A 42 -5.15 -35.88 10.98
N PHE A 43 -4.12 -35.49 10.23
CA PHE A 43 -2.80 -35.18 10.76
C PHE A 43 -2.86 -33.96 11.68
N ALA A 44 -3.54 -32.88 11.31
CA ALA A 44 -3.68 -31.70 12.16
C ALA A 44 -4.44 -32.03 13.45
N LYS A 45 -5.49 -32.86 13.35
CA LYS A 45 -6.24 -33.35 14.51
C LYS A 45 -5.37 -34.23 15.41
N GLU A 46 -4.63 -35.19 14.84
CA GLU A 46 -3.71 -36.05 15.59
C GLU A 46 -2.55 -35.24 16.18
N PHE A 47 -1.98 -34.31 15.42
CA PHE A 47 -0.91 -33.42 15.85
C PHE A 47 -1.38 -32.54 16.99
N SER A 48 -2.52 -31.85 16.85
CA SER A 48 -3.11 -31.00 17.91
C SER A 48 -3.49 -31.77 19.17
N THR A 49 -3.92 -33.04 19.04
CA THR A 49 -4.36 -33.85 20.19
C THR A 49 -3.23 -34.66 20.84
N THR A 50 -2.12 -34.92 20.14
CA THR A 50 -1.05 -35.81 20.63
C THR A 50 0.34 -35.18 20.61
N ILE A 51 0.75 -34.52 19.52
CA ILE A 51 2.13 -34.03 19.34
C ILE A 51 2.31 -32.62 19.92
N ALA A 52 1.41 -31.69 19.59
CA ALA A 52 1.45 -30.31 20.07
C ALA A 52 1.40 -30.23 21.61
N PRO A 53 0.61 -31.03 22.34
CA PRO A 53 0.65 -31.06 23.80
C PRO A 53 1.99 -31.54 24.36
N GLU A 54 2.68 -32.48 23.71
CA GLU A 54 4.02 -32.93 24.13
C GLU A 54 5.10 -31.88 23.84
N ILE A 55 4.99 -31.16 22.71
CA ILE A 55 5.85 -30.00 22.43
C ILE A 55 5.64 -28.93 23.49
N LEU A 56 4.38 -28.59 23.80
CA LEU A 56 4.02 -27.63 24.84
C LEU A 56 4.60 -28.04 26.19
N LYS A 57 4.44 -29.30 26.61
CA LYS A 57 5.04 -29.83 27.86
C LYS A 57 6.56 -29.63 27.88
N HIS A 58 7.24 -29.90 26.76
CA HIS A 58 8.69 -29.71 26.68
C HIS A 58 9.08 -28.23 26.75
N TYR A 59 8.36 -27.35 26.04
CA TYR A 59 8.59 -25.91 26.09
C TYR A 59 8.35 -25.36 27.50
N LEU A 60 7.28 -25.76 28.17
CA LEU A 60 7.02 -25.42 29.58
C LEU A 60 8.18 -25.85 30.49
N ALA A 61 8.73 -27.06 30.29
CA ALA A 61 9.88 -27.52 31.07
C ALA A 61 11.17 -26.74 30.78
N GLU A 62 11.41 -26.31 29.54
CA GLU A 62 12.56 -25.44 29.22
C GLU A 62 12.34 -24.01 29.76
N ILE A 63 11.10 -23.49 29.75
CA ILE A 63 10.74 -22.23 30.42
C ILE A 63 11.03 -22.33 31.92
N GLU A 64 10.57 -23.39 32.60
CA GLU A 64 10.84 -23.59 34.03
C GLU A 64 12.34 -23.58 34.35
N LYS A 65 13.16 -24.24 33.53
CA LYS A 65 14.62 -24.23 33.70
C LYS A 65 15.22 -22.84 33.51
N TRP A 66 14.70 -22.08 32.54
CA TRP A 66 15.10 -20.71 32.26
C TRP A 66 14.71 -19.76 33.40
N VAL A 67 13.46 -19.84 33.87
CA VAL A 67 12.94 -19.07 35.02
C VAL A 67 13.73 -19.38 36.29
N ALA A 68 14.04 -20.65 36.53
CA ALA A 68 14.87 -21.09 37.66
C ALA A 68 16.35 -20.70 37.51
N LYS A 69 16.75 -20.07 36.39
CA LYS A 69 18.13 -19.70 36.04
C LYS A 69 19.10 -20.89 36.03
N THR A 70 18.57 -22.09 35.79
CA THR A 70 19.33 -23.35 35.72
C THR A 70 19.77 -23.70 34.30
N ALA A 71 19.06 -23.17 33.29
CA ALA A 71 19.43 -23.23 31.89
C ALA A 71 19.32 -21.85 31.25
N TRP A 72 20.21 -21.57 30.30
CA TRP A 72 20.12 -20.38 29.46
C TRP A 72 19.36 -20.73 28.17
N LEU A 73 18.61 -19.79 27.58
CA LEU A 73 17.96 -19.91 26.27
C LEU A 73 18.43 -18.76 25.38
N SER A 74 18.67 -19.02 24.09
CA SER A 74 19.03 -17.99 23.11
C SER A 74 17.82 -17.14 22.72
N ARG A 75 18.06 -15.92 22.20
CA ARG A 75 16.98 -15.03 21.74
C ARG A 75 16.02 -15.74 20.76
N PRO A 76 16.49 -16.43 19.69
CA PRO A 76 15.58 -17.14 18.79
C PRO A 76 14.76 -18.25 19.45
N CYS A 77 15.31 -18.95 20.45
CA CYS A 77 14.57 -19.99 21.16
C CYS A 77 13.43 -19.38 22.01
N LEU A 78 13.67 -18.25 22.68
CA LEU A 78 12.63 -17.53 23.41
C LEU A 78 11.52 -17.07 22.46
N THR A 79 11.89 -16.48 21.33
CA THR A 79 10.96 -16.02 20.29
C THR A 79 10.10 -17.17 19.76
N TYR A 80 10.70 -18.28 19.34
CA TYR A 80 9.92 -19.43 18.88
C TYR A 80 9.06 -20.04 19.99
N THR A 81 9.50 -20.04 21.25
CA THR A 81 8.62 -20.46 22.34
C THR A 81 7.38 -19.57 22.42
N LEU A 82 7.53 -18.25 22.39
CA LEU A 82 6.40 -17.31 22.46
C LEU A 82 5.47 -17.45 21.25
N VAL A 83 6.01 -17.55 20.04
CA VAL A 83 5.23 -17.80 18.82
C VAL A 83 4.42 -19.10 18.94
N PHE A 84 4.99 -20.16 19.51
CA PHE A 84 4.26 -21.42 19.71
C PHE A 84 3.13 -21.28 20.75
N LEU A 85 3.37 -20.51 21.82
CA LEU A 85 2.34 -20.23 22.83
C LEU A 85 1.19 -19.43 22.23
N ASP A 86 1.49 -18.47 21.36
CA ASP A 86 0.50 -17.66 20.64
C ASP A 86 -0.41 -18.51 19.75
N GLU A 87 0.20 -19.38 18.95
CA GLU A 87 -0.52 -20.37 18.14
C GLU A 87 -1.38 -21.33 18.98
N SER A 88 -0.99 -21.57 20.23
CA SER A 88 -1.72 -22.44 21.15
C SER A 88 -2.94 -21.77 21.79
N VAL A 89 -3.11 -20.45 21.67
CA VAL A 89 -4.24 -19.71 22.23
C VAL A 89 -5.54 -20.03 21.49
N ARG A 90 -5.47 -20.16 20.16
CA ARG A 90 -6.64 -20.26 19.27
C ARG A 90 -7.36 -21.61 19.36
N PRO A 91 -6.71 -22.77 19.17
CA PRO A 91 -7.39 -24.07 19.19
C PRO A 91 -7.87 -24.41 20.60
N LYS A 92 -9.11 -24.88 20.75
CA LYS A 92 -9.72 -25.17 22.06
C LYS A 92 -8.95 -26.25 22.83
N GLU A 93 -8.51 -27.29 22.13
CA GLU A 93 -7.75 -28.41 22.69
C GLU A 93 -6.40 -27.97 23.27
N MET A 94 -5.69 -27.08 22.55
CA MET A 94 -4.43 -26.52 23.01
C MET A 94 -4.64 -25.50 24.13
N TRP A 95 -5.72 -24.73 24.06
CA TRP A 95 -6.10 -23.78 25.11
C TRP A 95 -6.33 -24.47 26.45
N ASP A 96 -7.01 -25.62 26.47
CA ASP A 96 -7.24 -26.40 27.69
C ASP A 96 -5.92 -26.85 28.35
N HIS A 97 -4.87 -27.08 27.55
CA HIS A 97 -3.53 -27.38 28.04
C HIS A 97 -2.75 -26.14 28.46
N LEU A 98 -2.92 -25.00 27.79
CA LEU A 98 -2.19 -23.76 28.06
C LEU A 98 -2.77 -22.98 29.25
N LYS A 99 -4.09 -22.86 29.34
CA LYS A 99 -4.83 -22.06 30.34
C LYS A 99 -4.38 -22.29 31.79
N PRO A 100 -4.16 -23.54 32.27
CA PRO A 100 -3.71 -23.77 33.66
C PRO A 100 -2.34 -23.17 33.98
N HIS A 101 -1.51 -22.94 32.98
CA HIS A 101 -0.16 -22.40 33.14
C HIS A 101 -0.08 -20.89 32.89
N LEU A 102 -1.15 -20.28 32.36
CA LEU A 102 -1.14 -18.91 31.86
C LEU A 102 -0.70 -17.89 32.90
N GLN A 103 -1.22 -17.96 34.14
CA GLN A 103 -0.84 -17.01 35.19
C GLN A 103 0.67 -17.05 35.48
N ASN A 104 1.25 -18.26 35.53
CA ASN A 104 2.69 -18.44 35.77
C ASN A 104 3.50 -18.00 34.55
N LEU A 105 3.03 -18.27 33.33
CA LEU A 105 3.67 -17.83 32.10
C LEU A 105 3.71 -16.32 32.00
N VAL A 106 2.58 -15.63 32.23
CA VAL A 106 2.51 -14.17 32.23
C VAL A 106 3.47 -13.60 33.28
N THR A 107 3.40 -14.10 34.52
CA THR A 107 4.18 -13.56 35.66
C THR A 107 5.67 -13.81 35.54
N HIS A 108 6.09 -15.02 35.14
CA HIS A 108 7.47 -15.46 35.27
C HIS A 108 8.22 -15.61 33.94
N PHE A 109 7.52 -15.57 32.81
CA PHE A 109 8.13 -15.71 31.50
C PHE A 109 7.88 -14.49 30.59
N VAL A 110 6.62 -14.21 30.24
CA VAL A 110 6.24 -13.12 29.32
C VAL A 110 6.63 -11.76 29.89
N PHE A 111 6.27 -11.48 31.15
CA PHE A 111 6.54 -10.19 31.77
C PHE A 111 8.05 -9.91 31.91
N PRO A 112 8.91 -10.84 32.39
CA PRO A 112 10.36 -10.63 32.37
C PRO A 112 10.97 -10.45 30.98
N VAL A 113 10.39 -11.05 29.93
CA VAL A 113 10.85 -10.86 28.54
C VAL A 113 10.47 -9.46 28.01
N LEU A 114 9.34 -8.89 28.44
CA LEU A 114 8.91 -7.55 28.06
C LEU A 114 9.68 -6.43 28.77
N CYS A 115 10.11 -6.69 30.00
CA CYS A 115 10.89 -5.74 30.81
C CYS A 115 12.23 -5.40 30.14
N LEU A 116 12.72 -4.18 30.35
CA LEU A 116 14.06 -3.77 29.94
C LEU A 116 15.14 -4.68 30.55
N SER A 117 16.03 -5.19 29.71
CA SER A 117 17.23 -5.89 30.15
C SER A 117 18.31 -4.91 30.62
N GLU A 118 19.34 -5.42 31.29
CA GLU A 118 20.51 -4.59 31.69
C GLU A 118 21.17 -3.94 30.45
N GLU A 119 21.23 -4.66 29.33
CA GLU A 119 21.74 -4.16 28.05
C GLU A 119 20.87 -3.02 27.49
N ASP A 120 19.54 -3.11 27.62
CA ASP A 120 18.63 -2.03 27.18
C ASP A 120 18.86 -0.75 28.00
N VAL A 121 19.07 -0.87 29.31
CA VAL A 121 19.29 0.28 30.21
C VAL A 121 20.66 0.91 29.95
N GLU A 122 21.68 0.11 29.68
CA GLU A 122 23.02 0.57 29.29
C GLU A 122 22.96 1.33 27.96
N LYS A 123 22.35 0.73 26.92
CA LYS A 123 22.16 1.37 25.61
C LYS A 123 21.35 2.66 25.70
N PHE A 124 20.31 2.72 26.53
CA PHE A 124 19.54 3.94 26.75
C PHE A 124 20.43 5.14 27.16
N GLN A 125 21.51 4.89 27.92
CA GLN A 125 22.39 5.93 28.45
C GLN A 125 23.63 6.16 27.57
N GLU A 126 24.25 5.08 27.09
CA GLU A 126 25.52 5.13 26.38
C GLU A 126 25.37 5.25 24.86
N GLU A 127 24.30 4.66 24.30
CA GLU A 127 24.05 4.55 22.85
C GLU A 127 22.56 4.83 22.53
N PRO A 128 22.05 6.04 22.84
CA PRO A 128 20.62 6.36 22.77
C PRO A 128 20.04 6.22 21.35
N ASP A 129 20.84 6.48 20.32
CA ASP A 129 20.44 6.30 18.92
C ASP A 129 20.16 4.83 18.62
N GLU A 130 21.08 3.91 18.96
CA GLU A 130 20.90 2.47 18.76
C GLU A 130 19.71 1.92 19.58
N TYR A 131 19.51 2.45 20.79
CA TYR A 131 18.33 2.14 21.59
C TYR A 131 17.03 2.52 20.85
N LEU A 132 16.99 3.71 20.26
CA LEU A 132 15.81 4.22 19.55
C LEU A 132 15.54 3.44 18.27
N HIS A 133 16.54 3.23 17.41
CA HIS A 133 16.41 2.42 16.20
C HIS A 133 15.85 1.03 16.53
N ARG A 134 16.42 0.34 17.54
CA ARG A 134 15.93 -0.98 17.94
C ARG A 134 14.48 -0.97 18.47
N LYS A 135 14.06 0.09 19.16
CA LYS A 135 12.76 0.15 19.82
C LYS A 135 11.64 0.73 18.94
N LEU A 136 11.98 1.53 17.93
CA LEU A 136 11.03 2.23 17.06
C LEU A 136 11.00 1.68 15.62
N ASN A 137 12.09 1.11 15.10
CA ASN A 137 12.10 0.56 13.75
C ASN A 137 11.47 -0.86 13.75
N PHE A 138 10.28 -0.97 13.16
CA PHE A 138 9.49 -2.22 13.09
C PHE A 138 10.17 -3.34 12.28
N TYR A 139 11.13 -3.01 11.41
CA TYR A 139 11.67 -3.94 10.41
C TYR A 139 12.92 -4.71 10.84
N GLU A 140 13.61 -4.33 11.93
CA GLU A 140 14.96 -4.88 12.19
C GLU A 140 15.00 -6.26 12.85
N GLU A 141 14.00 -6.71 13.63
CA GLU A 141 14.07 -8.05 14.22
C GLU A 141 12.72 -8.79 14.33
N ALA A 142 12.29 -9.42 13.22
CA ALA A 142 11.26 -10.48 13.24
C ALA A 142 11.59 -11.68 14.16
N SER A 143 12.74 -11.65 14.85
CA SER A 143 13.19 -12.65 15.80
C SER A 143 13.41 -12.13 17.22
N ALA A 144 12.99 -10.89 17.54
CA ALA A 144 13.10 -10.31 18.87
C ALA A 144 12.10 -10.95 19.87
N PRO A 145 12.56 -11.43 21.04
CA PRO A 145 11.68 -12.06 22.02
C PRO A 145 10.59 -11.14 22.58
N ASP A 146 10.87 -9.85 22.75
CA ASP A 146 9.91 -8.90 23.32
C ASP A 146 8.82 -8.50 22.32
N VAL A 147 9.12 -8.47 21.03
CA VAL A 147 8.11 -8.35 19.95
C VAL A 147 7.20 -9.59 19.95
N ALA A 148 7.77 -10.79 20.02
CA ALA A 148 6.97 -12.03 20.10
C ALA A 148 6.11 -12.10 21.37
N ALA A 149 6.58 -11.56 22.49
CA ALA A 149 5.80 -11.46 23.73
C ALA A 149 4.65 -10.46 23.61
N THR A 150 4.88 -9.35 22.90
CA THR A 150 3.85 -8.34 22.57
C THR A 150 2.76 -8.98 21.72
N ASN A 151 3.15 -9.67 20.63
CA ASN A 151 2.21 -10.37 19.75
C ASN A 151 1.41 -11.44 20.49
N PHE A 152 2.06 -12.23 21.35
CA PHE A 152 1.37 -13.20 22.21
C PHE A 152 0.29 -12.57 23.08
N LEU A 153 0.54 -11.39 23.67
CA LEU A 153 -0.47 -10.71 24.49
C LEU A 153 -1.63 -10.17 23.66
N ILE A 154 -1.36 -9.65 22.47
CA ILE A 154 -2.38 -9.22 21.51
C ILE A 154 -3.23 -10.43 21.10
N GLY A 155 -2.61 -11.51 20.63
CA GLY A 155 -3.28 -12.75 20.24
C GLY A 155 -4.10 -13.37 21.39
N LEU A 156 -3.55 -13.37 22.61
CA LEU A 156 -4.23 -13.83 23.82
C LEU A 156 -5.49 -13.02 24.12
N THR A 157 -5.39 -11.69 24.11
CA THR A 157 -6.52 -10.83 24.47
C THR A 157 -7.54 -10.69 23.36
N LYS A 158 -7.13 -10.84 22.09
CA LYS A 158 -8.04 -10.95 20.95
C LYS A 158 -8.91 -12.20 21.03
N ASN A 159 -8.26 -13.37 21.16
CA ASN A 159 -8.93 -14.67 21.09
C ASN A 159 -9.56 -15.13 22.43
N ARG A 160 -9.05 -14.62 23.56
CA ARG A 160 -9.49 -14.99 24.92
C ARG A 160 -9.71 -13.73 25.77
N ARG A 161 -10.59 -12.83 25.34
CA ARG A 161 -10.87 -11.49 25.94
C ARG A 161 -11.02 -11.46 27.47
N LYS A 162 -11.54 -12.50 28.12
CA LYS A 162 -11.60 -12.56 29.60
C LYS A 162 -10.22 -12.53 30.27
N GLN A 163 -9.19 -13.02 29.59
CA GLN A 163 -7.82 -13.02 30.12
C GLN A 163 -7.24 -11.61 30.23
N THR A 164 -7.80 -10.64 29.49
CA THR A 164 -7.49 -9.22 29.66
C THR A 164 -7.66 -8.79 31.12
N PHE A 165 -8.69 -9.27 31.84
CA PHE A 165 -8.88 -8.94 33.26
C PHE A 165 -7.78 -9.49 34.17
N GLU A 166 -7.31 -10.72 33.92
CA GLU A 166 -6.23 -11.31 34.72
C GLU A 166 -4.88 -10.62 34.45
N ILE A 167 -4.63 -10.24 33.19
CA ILE A 167 -3.44 -9.47 32.81
C ILE A 167 -3.49 -8.08 33.48
N LEU A 168 -4.64 -7.39 33.41
CA LEU A 168 -4.84 -6.10 34.07
C LEU A 168 -4.73 -6.17 35.59
N LYS A 169 -5.19 -7.27 36.21
CA LYS A 169 -5.03 -7.51 37.64
C LYS A 169 -3.55 -7.68 38.01
N PHE A 170 -2.78 -8.37 37.16
CA PHE A 170 -1.34 -8.49 37.34
C PHE A 170 -0.64 -7.12 37.18
N VAL A 171 -0.94 -6.36 36.12
CA VAL A 171 -0.42 -4.98 35.94
C VAL A 171 -0.71 -4.13 37.17
N ASN A 172 -1.97 -4.13 37.62
CA ASN A 172 -2.39 -3.40 38.81
C ASN A 172 -1.60 -3.83 40.06
N ALA A 173 -1.33 -5.11 40.25
CA ALA A 173 -0.53 -5.59 41.38
C ALA A 173 0.90 -5.02 41.33
N VAL A 174 1.54 -5.05 40.16
CA VAL A 174 2.92 -4.54 39.97
C VAL A 174 3.00 -3.03 40.24
N VAL A 175 2.09 -2.23 39.67
CA VAL A 175 2.12 -0.77 39.86
C VAL A 175 1.76 -0.37 41.29
N ASN A 176 0.85 -1.09 41.95
CA ASN A 176 0.53 -0.86 43.37
C ASN A 176 1.69 -1.23 44.30
N GLU A 177 2.37 -2.35 44.03
CA GLU A 177 3.57 -2.73 44.78
C GLU A 177 4.66 -1.66 44.65
N TYR A 178 4.85 -1.12 43.45
CA TYR A 178 5.80 -0.03 43.21
C TYR A 178 5.45 1.24 44.00
N GLU A 179 4.17 1.62 44.05
CA GLU A 179 3.75 2.82 44.81
C GLU A 179 3.90 2.65 46.33
N GLN A 180 3.67 1.44 46.84
CA GLN A 180 3.80 1.13 48.26
C GLN A 180 5.26 0.90 48.69
N ALA A 181 6.14 0.59 47.73
CA ALA A 181 7.56 0.39 47.99
C ALA A 181 8.24 1.71 48.42
N PRO A 182 9.13 1.66 49.43
CA PRO A 182 10.03 2.76 49.74
C PRO A 182 10.86 3.17 48.51
N ASP A 183 11.22 4.46 48.42
CA ASP A 183 11.92 5.01 47.24
C ASP A 183 13.23 4.27 46.89
N ASP A 184 13.95 3.75 47.88
CA ASP A 184 15.19 2.98 47.70
C ASP A 184 14.97 1.53 47.21
N LYS A 185 13.73 1.05 47.22
CA LYS A 185 13.34 -0.32 46.84
C LYS A 185 12.36 -0.38 45.68
N LYS A 186 12.08 0.75 45.06
CA LYS A 186 11.19 0.84 43.89
C LYS A 186 11.79 0.05 42.72
N ASN A 187 11.04 -0.94 42.24
CA ASN A 187 11.43 -1.70 41.06
C ASN A 187 10.98 -0.97 39.79
N HIS A 188 11.80 0.00 39.35
CA HIS A 188 11.53 0.83 38.18
C HIS A 188 11.36 0.02 36.89
N ILE A 189 12.14 -1.06 36.72
CA ILE A 189 12.08 -1.93 35.54
C ILE A 189 10.76 -2.70 35.48
N ALA A 190 10.29 -3.24 36.61
CA ALA A 190 8.99 -3.90 36.65
C ALA A 190 7.84 -2.92 36.37
N LYS A 191 7.93 -1.68 36.88
CA LYS A 191 6.92 -0.67 36.55
C LYS A 191 6.90 -0.35 35.06
N GLU A 192 8.06 -0.13 34.45
CA GLU A 192 8.20 0.13 33.02
C GLU A 192 7.57 -1.01 32.19
N GLY A 193 7.91 -2.26 32.50
CA GLY A 193 7.34 -3.42 31.80
C GLY A 193 5.83 -3.55 31.98
N ALA A 194 5.28 -3.14 33.13
CA ALA A 194 3.84 -3.17 33.38
C ALA A 194 3.11 -2.11 32.55
N LEU A 195 3.71 -0.93 32.38
CA LEU A 195 3.19 0.12 31.50
C LEU A 195 3.26 -0.26 30.03
N ARG A 196 4.36 -0.90 29.59
CA ARG A 196 4.45 -1.49 28.25
C ARG A 196 3.34 -2.51 28.02
N MET A 197 3.12 -3.39 29.00
CA MET A 197 2.14 -4.46 28.89
C MET A 197 0.71 -3.94 28.77
N ILE A 198 0.33 -2.89 29.52
CA ILE A 198 -1.00 -2.29 29.37
C ILE A 198 -1.14 -1.48 28.08
N GLY A 199 -0.07 -0.82 27.63
CA GLY A 199 -0.03 -0.14 26.33
C GLY A 199 -0.30 -1.10 25.16
N THR A 200 0.28 -2.31 25.19
CA THR A 200 -0.02 -3.38 24.22
C THR A 200 -1.49 -3.76 24.16
N LEU A 201 -2.22 -3.62 25.27
CA LEU A 201 -3.65 -3.97 25.35
C LEU A 201 -4.58 -2.82 25.00
N ALA A 202 -4.05 -1.63 24.70
CA ALA A 202 -4.85 -0.43 24.47
C ALA A 202 -5.97 -0.62 23.42
N PRO A 203 -5.74 -1.25 22.26
CA PRO A 203 -6.81 -1.49 21.27
C PRO A 203 -7.98 -2.31 21.85
N VAL A 204 -7.69 -3.37 22.61
CA VAL A 204 -8.72 -4.21 23.25
C VAL A 204 -9.45 -3.47 24.36
N ILE A 205 -8.73 -2.68 25.15
CA ILE A 205 -9.27 -1.94 26.30
C ILE A 205 -10.18 -0.80 25.83
N LEU A 206 -9.84 -0.13 24.72
CA LEU A 206 -10.58 1.00 24.17
C LEU A 206 -11.71 0.59 23.19
N GLY A 207 -11.82 -0.70 22.85
CA GLY A 207 -12.88 -1.17 21.96
C GLY A 207 -14.30 -0.77 22.41
N LYS A 208 -15.20 -0.49 21.46
CA LYS A 208 -16.52 0.15 21.66
C LYS A 208 -17.40 -0.45 22.78
N LYS A 209 -17.30 -1.76 23.03
CA LYS A 209 -18.10 -2.50 24.04
C LYS A 209 -17.30 -2.86 25.31
N SER A 210 -16.11 -2.30 25.48
CA SER A 210 -15.24 -2.59 26.62
C SER A 210 -15.81 -2.04 27.93
N PRO A 211 -15.96 -2.85 28.99
CA PRO A 211 -16.47 -2.40 30.29
C PRO A 211 -15.43 -1.65 31.14
N ILE A 212 -14.19 -1.53 30.64
CA ILE A 212 -13.04 -0.99 31.39
C ILE A 212 -12.44 0.26 30.74
N ALA A 213 -12.95 0.69 29.58
CA ALA A 213 -12.47 1.89 28.88
C ALA A 213 -12.49 3.13 29.79
N ASP A 214 -13.57 3.32 30.56
CA ASP A 214 -13.72 4.45 31.50
C ASP A 214 -12.71 4.42 32.67
N GLN A 215 -12.08 3.28 32.96
CA GLN A 215 -11.12 3.15 34.05
C GLN A 215 -9.68 3.52 33.63
N VAL A 216 -9.43 3.61 32.32
CA VAL A 216 -8.09 3.91 31.79
C VAL A 216 -7.63 5.30 32.19
N GLU A 217 -8.51 6.30 32.13
CA GLU A 217 -8.15 7.67 32.50
C GLU A 217 -7.65 7.76 33.95
N TYR A 218 -8.34 7.10 34.88
CA TYR A 218 -7.90 7.01 36.28
C TYR A 218 -6.54 6.31 36.40
N PHE A 219 -6.32 5.24 35.63
CA PHE A 219 -5.04 4.54 35.61
C PHE A 219 -3.90 5.46 35.14
N LEU A 220 -4.10 6.20 34.04
CA LEU A 220 -3.10 7.15 33.53
C LEU A 220 -2.77 8.22 34.57
N VAL A 221 -3.78 8.85 35.16
CA VAL A 221 -3.60 9.88 36.20
C VAL A 221 -2.86 9.33 37.41
N ARG A 222 -3.19 8.11 37.85
CA ARG A 222 -2.63 7.53 39.08
C ARG A 222 -1.19 7.05 38.89
N TYR A 223 -0.93 6.31 37.82
CA TYR A 223 0.30 5.53 37.69
C TYR A 223 1.25 6.05 36.61
N VAL A 224 0.75 6.74 35.57
CA VAL A 224 1.55 7.24 34.44
C VAL A 224 1.97 8.69 34.64
N PHE A 225 1.05 9.57 35.08
CA PHE A 225 1.36 11.00 35.23
C PHE A 225 2.56 11.30 36.15
N PRO A 226 2.74 10.61 37.29
CA PRO A 226 3.91 10.82 38.13
C PRO A 226 5.24 10.50 37.42
N ASP A 227 5.23 9.60 36.44
CA ASP A 227 6.45 9.13 35.78
C ASP A 227 7.03 10.15 34.80
N PHE A 228 6.26 11.13 34.31
CA PHE A 228 6.79 12.26 33.52
C PHE A 228 7.88 13.05 34.24
N THR A 229 7.90 13.00 35.57
CA THR A 229 8.90 13.70 36.41
C THR A 229 9.84 12.75 37.14
N SER A 230 9.87 11.47 36.75
CA SER A 230 10.73 10.45 37.34
C SER A 230 12.21 10.79 37.14
N SER A 231 13.06 10.43 38.12
CA SER A 231 14.52 10.52 37.96
C SER A 231 15.07 9.56 36.91
N GLN A 232 14.31 8.53 36.54
CA GLN A 232 14.70 7.51 35.56
C GLN A 232 14.22 7.92 34.16
N GLY A 233 15.15 8.12 33.21
CA GLY A 233 14.84 8.53 31.84
C GLY A 233 13.90 7.55 31.11
N TYR A 234 14.15 6.25 31.23
CA TYR A 234 13.29 5.23 30.59
C TYR A 234 11.84 5.21 31.12
N LEU A 235 11.58 5.65 32.36
CA LEU A 235 10.22 5.81 32.87
C LEU A 235 9.55 7.05 32.29
N ARG A 236 10.28 8.16 32.13
CA ARG A 236 9.76 9.35 31.44
C ARG A 236 9.41 9.02 29.98
N ALA A 237 10.31 8.32 29.28
CA ALA A 237 10.08 7.87 27.91
C ALA A 237 8.87 6.94 27.79
N ARG A 238 8.71 5.98 28.73
CA ARG A 238 7.56 5.08 28.78
C ARG A 238 6.25 5.80 29.10
N ALA A 239 6.28 6.87 29.89
CA ALA A 239 5.08 7.66 30.16
C ALA A 239 4.55 8.33 28.89
N CYS A 240 5.44 8.90 28.06
CA CYS A 240 5.10 9.44 26.75
C CYS A 240 4.53 8.35 25.82
N ASP A 241 5.23 7.23 25.67
CA ASP A 241 4.78 6.09 24.84
C ASP A 241 3.44 5.51 25.31
N THR A 242 3.22 5.40 26.62
CA THR A 242 1.92 4.89 27.13
C THR A 242 0.78 5.83 26.74
N VAL A 243 0.98 7.15 26.81
CA VAL A 243 -0.03 8.12 26.37
C VAL A 243 -0.29 8.00 24.87
N GLU A 244 0.77 7.84 24.07
CA GLU A 244 0.67 7.61 22.62
C GLU A 244 -0.15 6.36 22.30
N LYS A 245 0.09 5.23 22.97
CA LYS A 245 -0.69 3.99 22.77
C LYS A 245 -2.17 4.11 23.14
N PHE A 246 -2.53 5.04 24.01
CA PHE A 246 -3.93 5.35 24.35
C PHE A 246 -4.46 6.52 23.52
N GLU A 247 -3.94 6.74 22.32
CA GLU A 247 -4.36 7.83 21.44
C GLU A 247 -5.86 7.89 21.23
N GLN A 248 -6.56 6.75 21.10
CA GLN A 248 -8.01 6.71 20.88
C GLN A 248 -8.85 7.07 22.12
N LEU A 249 -8.25 7.20 23.31
CA LEU A 249 -8.96 7.47 24.57
C LEU A 249 -9.67 8.84 24.56
N ASN A 250 -10.96 8.82 24.89
CA ASN A 250 -11.75 10.03 25.09
C ASN A 250 -11.67 10.48 26.56
N PHE A 251 -10.86 11.51 26.83
CA PHE A 251 -10.70 12.07 28.17
C PHE A 251 -11.98 12.77 28.66
N GLN A 252 -12.48 12.34 29.81
CA GLN A 252 -13.62 12.93 30.50
C GLN A 252 -13.23 14.27 31.14
N ASP A 253 -12.04 14.37 31.74
CA ASP A 253 -11.52 15.64 32.27
C ASP A 253 -10.51 16.28 31.31
N GLN A 254 -10.90 17.40 30.71
CA GLN A 254 -10.07 18.17 29.80
C GLN A 254 -8.81 18.76 30.49
N ASN A 255 -8.79 18.88 31.83
CA ASN A 255 -7.57 19.28 32.55
C ASN A 255 -6.49 18.20 32.51
N ASN A 256 -6.87 16.91 32.39
CA ASN A 256 -5.91 15.82 32.24
C ASN A 256 -5.17 15.95 30.92
N LEU A 257 -5.88 16.27 29.82
CA LEU A 257 -5.27 16.57 28.52
C LEU A 257 -4.27 17.73 28.61
N LEU A 258 -4.65 18.85 29.24
CA LEU A 258 -3.73 19.99 29.42
C LEU A 258 -2.51 19.64 30.29
N THR A 259 -2.67 18.73 31.25
CA THR A 259 -1.58 18.26 32.11
C THR A 259 -0.62 17.37 31.34
N ILE A 260 -1.13 16.43 30.55
CA ILE A 260 -0.35 15.59 29.63
C ILE A 260 0.42 16.48 28.66
N TYR A 261 -0.26 17.43 28.01
CA TYR A 261 0.37 18.33 27.05
C TYR A 261 1.55 19.10 27.65
N ARG A 262 1.40 19.65 28.87
CA ARG A 262 2.52 20.33 29.57
C ARG A 262 3.67 19.38 29.86
N HIS A 263 3.39 18.18 30.35
CA HIS A 263 4.42 17.19 30.62
C HIS A 263 5.15 16.74 29.37
N ILE A 264 4.44 16.56 28.25
CA ILE A 264 5.07 16.23 26.97
C ILE A 264 5.98 17.37 26.51
N LEU A 265 5.57 18.63 26.60
CA LEU A 265 6.44 19.76 26.28
C LEU A 265 7.70 19.81 27.17
N ASP A 266 7.57 19.52 28.46
CA ASP A 266 8.73 19.42 29.36
C ASP A 266 9.66 18.27 28.93
N CYS A 267 9.11 17.12 28.53
CA CYS A 267 9.87 15.97 28.03
C CYS A 267 10.52 16.23 26.66
N MET A 268 9.95 17.07 25.80
CA MET A 268 10.60 17.51 24.55
C MET A 268 11.88 18.33 24.81
N ALA A 269 12.00 18.91 26.00
CA ALA A 269 13.19 19.64 26.46
C ALA A 269 14.10 18.81 27.39
N ASP A 270 13.88 17.50 27.50
CA ASP A 270 14.63 16.60 28.37
C ASP A 270 16.11 16.46 27.96
N SER A 271 16.98 16.07 28.90
CA SER A 271 18.39 15.79 28.59
C SER A 271 18.58 14.51 27.80
N ASP A 272 17.71 13.52 28.02
CA ASP A 272 17.84 12.20 27.43
C ASP A 272 17.17 12.18 26.05
N LEU A 273 17.94 11.87 25.00
CA LEU A 273 17.43 11.83 23.62
C LEU A 273 16.20 10.91 23.46
N PRO A 274 16.16 9.69 24.03
CA PRO A 274 14.99 8.84 23.88
C PRO A 274 13.71 9.40 24.47
N VAL A 275 13.81 10.21 25.54
CA VAL A 275 12.64 10.88 26.14
C VAL A 275 12.12 11.97 25.21
N ARG A 276 13.02 12.76 24.60
CA ARG A 276 12.62 13.82 23.68
C ARG A 276 11.92 13.27 22.43
N VAL A 277 12.42 12.15 21.89
CA VAL A 277 11.82 11.50 20.73
C VAL A 277 10.45 10.91 21.06
N THR A 278 10.32 10.12 22.13
CA THR A 278 9.00 9.54 22.47
C THR A 278 7.99 10.61 22.87
N ALA A 279 8.43 11.74 23.44
CA ALA A 279 7.59 12.90 23.69
C ALA A 279 7.09 13.55 22.38
N ALA A 280 7.95 13.67 21.37
CA ALA A 280 7.57 14.18 20.06
C ALA A 280 6.49 13.29 19.40
N LEU A 281 6.68 11.97 19.42
CA LEU A 281 5.70 11.01 18.89
C LEU A 281 4.37 11.08 19.67
N ALA A 282 4.43 11.18 20.99
CA ALA A 282 3.23 11.31 21.82
C ALA A 282 2.48 12.64 21.66
N LEU A 283 3.09 13.65 21.04
CA LEU A 283 2.43 14.92 20.76
C LEU A 283 1.47 14.82 19.57
N GLN A 284 1.75 13.94 18.62
CA GLN A 284 0.95 13.70 17.40
C GLN A 284 -0.52 13.40 17.72
N PRO A 285 -0.88 12.36 18.49
CA PRO A 285 -2.28 12.06 18.74
C PRO A 285 -3.02 13.14 19.54
N LEU A 286 -2.31 14.02 20.27
CA LEU A 286 -2.95 15.07 21.04
C LEU A 286 -3.55 16.19 20.18
N ILE A 287 -3.07 16.38 18.95
CA ILE A 287 -3.57 17.44 18.07
C ILE A 287 -5.03 17.20 17.67
N ARG A 288 -5.54 15.97 17.76
CA ARG A 288 -6.96 15.69 17.50
C ARG A 288 -7.90 16.44 18.45
N HIS A 289 -7.44 16.81 19.65
CA HIS A 289 -8.24 17.50 20.66
C HIS A 289 -8.20 19.03 20.52
N ASP A 290 -9.37 19.65 20.32
CA ASP A 290 -9.51 21.10 20.10
C ASP A 290 -8.89 21.98 21.20
N ILE A 291 -8.99 21.55 22.47
CA ILE A 291 -8.40 22.28 23.61
C ILE A 291 -6.88 22.33 23.51
N ILE A 292 -6.25 21.27 23.01
CA ILE A 292 -4.81 21.19 22.81
C ILE A 292 -4.41 22.03 21.61
N ARG A 293 -5.12 21.94 20.48
CA ARG A 293 -4.86 22.80 19.31
C ARG A 293 -4.85 24.28 19.71
N THR A 294 -5.89 24.71 20.42
CA THR A 294 -6.02 26.09 20.92
C THR A 294 -4.86 26.49 21.82
N SER A 295 -4.43 25.59 22.72
CA SER A 295 -3.29 25.85 23.61
C SER A 295 -1.95 25.88 22.86
N MET A 296 -1.84 25.17 21.74
CA MET A 296 -0.61 24.98 20.99
C MET A 296 -0.33 26.11 19.99
N GLN A 297 -1.35 26.85 19.54
CA GLN A 297 -1.23 27.92 18.54
C GLN A 297 -0.10 28.93 18.80
N GLN A 298 0.13 29.32 20.05
CA GLN A 298 1.18 30.30 20.38
C GLN A 298 2.59 29.70 20.44
N SER A 299 2.69 28.40 20.68
CA SER A 299 3.95 27.66 20.82
C SER A 299 4.34 26.87 19.59
N ILE A 300 3.45 26.73 18.58
CA ILE A 300 3.68 25.90 17.39
C ILE A 300 5.02 26.18 16.69
N PRO A 301 5.51 27.43 16.55
CA PRO A 301 6.79 27.66 15.87
C PRO A 301 7.97 27.10 16.68
N THR A 302 7.88 27.15 18.01
CA THR A 302 8.90 26.59 18.90
C THR A 302 8.87 25.06 18.89
N ILE A 303 7.68 24.47 18.85
CA ILE A 303 7.50 23.02 18.76
C ILE A 303 8.06 22.49 17.43
N MET A 304 7.71 23.12 16.30
CA MET A 304 8.26 22.74 14.99
C MET A 304 9.79 22.85 14.95
N GLN A 305 10.36 23.92 15.53
CA GLN A 305 11.82 24.04 15.65
C GLN A 305 12.45 22.91 16.47
N GLN A 306 11.78 22.47 17.54
CA GLN A 306 12.26 21.32 18.33
C GLN A 306 12.13 20.00 17.56
N LEU A 307 11.02 19.78 16.85
CA LEU A 307 10.81 18.59 16.01
C LEU A 307 11.89 18.49 14.91
N LEU A 308 12.17 19.59 14.21
CA LEU A 308 13.23 19.64 13.18
C LEU A 308 14.62 19.40 13.77
N LYS A 309 14.89 19.92 14.98
CA LYS A 309 16.14 19.66 15.67
C LYS A 309 16.26 18.17 16.02
N LEU A 310 15.18 17.55 16.50
CA LEU A 310 15.16 16.13 16.84
C LEU A 310 15.31 15.26 15.59
N ALA A 311 14.62 15.55 14.50
CA ALA A 311 14.78 14.85 13.23
C ALA A 311 16.21 14.98 12.66
N ASN A 312 16.92 16.06 13.00
CA ASN A 312 18.33 16.21 12.62
C ASN A 312 19.29 15.44 13.54
N GLU A 313 18.95 15.29 14.82
CA GLU A 313 19.77 14.66 15.86
C GLU A 313 19.57 13.14 15.91
N ALA A 314 18.35 12.66 15.65
CA ALA A 314 17.96 11.27 15.62
C ALA A 314 17.38 10.91 14.24
N ASP A 315 17.93 9.86 13.63
CA ASP A 315 17.55 9.37 12.28
C ASP A 315 16.28 8.49 12.40
N ILE A 316 15.13 9.11 12.67
CA ILE A 316 13.88 8.41 13.01
C ILE A 316 12.77 8.85 12.07
N ASP A 317 12.38 7.95 11.17
CA ASP A 317 11.37 8.19 10.12
C ASP A 317 10.02 8.65 10.69
N ALA A 318 9.62 8.10 11.84
CA ALA A 318 8.35 8.45 12.48
C ALA A 318 8.24 9.96 12.82
N LEU A 319 9.35 10.68 12.99
CA LEU A 319 9.33 12.13 13.23
C LEU A 319 8.92 12.95 12.00
N ALA A 320 9.15 12.43 10.78
CA ALA A 320 8.70 13.09 9.56
C ALA A 320 7.17 13.16 9.51
N ASN A 321 6.50 12.05 9.81
CA ASN A 321 5.04 11.97 9.88
C ASN A 321 4.45 12.96 10.91
N VAL A 322 5.08 13.08 12.08
CA VAL A 322 4.64 14.07 13.10
C VAL A 322 4.75 15.50 12.54
N MET A 323 5.80 15.82 11.80
CA MET A 323 5.97 17.16 11.23
C MET A 323 4.93 17.46 10.15
N GLU A 324 4.60 16.48 9.32
CA GLU A 324 3.59 16.59 8.26
C GLU A 324 2.21 16.91 8.84
N ASP A 325 1.72 16.12 9.79
CA ASP A 325 0.42 16.34 10.47
C ASP A 325 0.33 17.74 11.10
N PHE A 326 1.45 18.23 11.65
CA PHE A 326 1.51 19.54 12.28
C PHE A 326 1.44 20.67 11.25
N VAL A 327 2.07 20.50 10.09
CA VAL A 327 2.00 21.45 8.99
C VAL A 327 0.57 21.53 8.44
N GLU A 328 -0.10 20.38 8.30
CA GLU A 328 -1.48 20.33 7.85
C GLU A 328 -2.43 21.00 8.85
N VAL A 329 -2.36 20.65 10.14
CA VAL A 329 -3.29 21.14 11.17
C VAL A 329 -3.07 22.61 11.53
N PHE A 330 -1.82 23.10 11.51
CA PHE A 330 -1.45 24.46 11.94
C PHE A 330 -0.95 25.36 10.80
N ALA A 331 -1.39 25.08 9.57
CA ALA A 331 -1.06 25.82 8.35
C ALA A 331 -1.07 27.35 8.54
N THR A 332 -2.13 27.89 9.17
CA THR A 332 -2.32 29.35 9.32
C THR A 332 -1.28 29.98 10.24
N GLU A 333 -0.97 29.31 11.35
CA GLU A 333 0.00 29.77 12.34
C GLU A 333 1.44 29.58 11.87
N LEU A 334 1.68 28.63 10.95
CA LEU A 334 2.99 28.34 10.37
C LEU A 334 3.32 29.18 9.15
N THR A 335 2.33 29.72 8.43
CA THR A 335 2.55 30.62 7.27
C THR A 335 3.60 31.73 7.52
N PRO A 336 3.62 32.45 8.66
CA PRO A 336 4.63 33.48 8.92
C PRO A 336 6.07 32.95 9.05
N PHE A 337 6.22 31.65 9.31
CA PHE A 337 7.50 30.96 9.50
C PHE A 337 7.85 30.03 8.34
N ALA A 338 6.96 29.88 7.35
CA ALA A 338 7.10 28.95 6.24
C ALA A 338 8.45 29.08 5.53
N VAL A 339 8.94 30.30 5.32
CA VAL A 339 10.27 30.55 4.75
C VAL A 339 11.38 29.90 5.58
N ALA A 340 11.43 30.18 6.88
CA ALA A 340 12.46 29.65 7.76
C ALA A 340 12.35 28.12 7.91
N LEU A 341 11.12 27.59 7.88
CA LEU A 341 10.83 26.17 7.89
C LEU A 341 11.35 25.49 6.62
N SER A 342 11.05 26.03 5.43
CA SER A 342 11.57 25.54 4.15
C SER A 342 13.11 25.60 4.09
N GLU A 343 13.75 26.62 4.67
CA GLU A 343 15.21 26.67 4.78
C GLU A 343 15.78 25.53 5.62
N GLN A 344 15.16 25.24 6.77
CA GLN A 344 15.58 24.14 7.65
C GLN A 344 15.34 22.77 7.02
N LEU A 345 14.20 22.56 6.36
CA LEU A 345 13.88 21.33 5.64
C LEU A 345 14.85 21.11 4.47
N ARG A 346 15.15 22.16 3.69
CA ARG A 346 16.19 22.14 2.65
C ARG A 346 17.54 21.72 3.23
N ASP A 347 17.99 22.37 4.30
CA ASP A 347 19.32 22.10 4.86
C ASP A 347 19.43 20.68 5.42
N THR A 348 18.35 20.18 6.03
CA THR A 348 18.21 18.79 6.47
C THR A 348 18.33 17.84 5.28
N TYR A 349 17.54 18.04 4.23
CA TYR A 349 17.57 17.22 3.01
C TYR A 349 18.97 17.19 2.37
N LEU A 350 19.57 18.37 2.16
CA LEU A 350 20.90 18.47 1.54
C LEU A 350 21.99 17.81 2.37
N ARG A 351 21.85 17.77 3.70
CA ARG A 351 22.78 17.03 4.57
C ARG A 351 22.63 15.53 4.38
N ILE A 352 21.40 15.00 4.46
CA ILE A 352 21.10 13.57 4.28
C ILE A 352 21.60 13.09 2.92
N VAL A 353 21.26 13.82 1.84
CA VAL A 353 21.68 13.46 0.48
C VAL A 353 23.20 13.50 0.31
N ARG A 354 23.91 14.47 0.92
CA ARG A 354 25.38 14.46 0.88
C ARG A 354 25.97 13.22 1.54
N GLU A 355 25.41 12.80 2.68
CA GLU A 355 25.85 11.59 3.37
C GLU A 355 25.60 10.33 2.52
N VAL A 356 24.43 10.24 1.86
CA VAL A 356 24.10 9.15 0.92
C VAL A 356 25.09 9.13 -0.25
N LEU A 357 25.37 10.28 -0.85
CA LEU A 357 26.31 10.40 -1.97
C LEU A 357 27.76 10.10 -1.56
N ASP A 358 28.18 10.51 -0.35
CA ASP A 358 29.53 10.25 0.16
C ASP A 358 29.74 8.76 0.52
N LYS A 359 28.70 8.07 1.01
CA LYS A 359 28.70 6.60 1.16
C LYS A 359 28.88 5.92 -0.20
N ASN A 360 28.05 6.29 -1.18
CA ASN A 360 28.08 5.72 -2.53
C ASN A 360 29.40 5.96 -3.28
N ARG A 361 30.12 7.05 -2.95
CA ARG A 361 31.46 7.33 -3.51
C ARG A 361 32.58 6.53 -2.87
N ASN A 362 32.42 6.11 -1.61
CA ASN A 362 33.46 5.40 -0.86
C ASN A 362 33.39 3.88 -1.04
N ASP A 363 32.21 3.31 -1.30
CA ASP A 363 32.05 1.93 -1.75
C ASP A 363 32.23 1.85 -3.28
N GLY A 364 33.49 1.81 -3.72
CA GLY A 364 33.88 1.77 -5.14
C GLY A 364 33.57 0.44 -5.86
N GLY A 365 32.32 -0.03 -5.81
CA GLY A 365 31.83 -1.18 -6.58
C GLY A 365 30.66 -0.76 -7.48
N ASP A 366 30.93 -0.61 -8.77
CA ASP A 366 29.91 -0.82 -9.81
C ASP A 366 29.33 -2.24 -9.64
N ASP A 367 28.00 -2.38 -9.76
CA ASP A 367 27.18 -3.61 -9.76
C ASP A 367 26.46 -4.05 -8.46
N ASP A 368 26.00 -3.14 -7.60
CA ASP A 368 24.89 -3.43 -6.66
C ASP A 368 23.91 -2.25 -6.56
N PHE A 369 23.44 -1.77 -7.71
CA PHE A 369 22.43 -0.72 -7.78
C PHE A 369 21.04 -1.36 -7.82
N GLY A 370 20.50 -1.69 -6.64
CA GLY A 370 19.08 -1.95 -6.48
C GLY A 370 18.73 -3.14 -5.61
N ASP A 371 18.91 -3.06 -4.29
CA ASP A 371 18.19 -3.99 -3.42
C ASP A 371 17.64 -3.44 -2.10
N TYR A 372 17.93 -2.20 -1.68
CA TYR A 372 17.18 -1.57 -0.57
C TYR A 372 17.18 -0.05 -0.72
N LEU A 373 16.03 0.61 -0.52
CA LEU A 373 16.00 2.02 -0.13
C LEU A 373 16.88 2.14 1.13
N ASP A 374 18.01 2.85 1.07
CA ASP A 374 18.79 3.18 2.27
C ASP A 374 17.83 3.85 3.27
N GLU A 375 17.93 3.53 4.56
CA GLU A 375 17.12 4.16 5.63
C GLU A 375 17.15 5.70 5.49
N LYS A 376 18.31 6.22 5.09
CA LYS A 376 18.52 7.65 4.79
C LYS A 376 17.74 8.16 3.57
N SER A 377 17.50 7.34 2.56
CA SER A 377 16.65 7.70 1.42
C SER A 377 15.18 7.80 1.83
N ILE A 378 14.71 6.96 2.77
CA ILE A 378 13.36 7.05 3.34
C ILE A 378 13.20 8.33 4.15
N THR A 379 14.18 8.64 5.01
CA THR A 379 14.16 9.91 5.76
C THR A 379 14.20 11.13 4.83
N ALA A 380 14.98 11.07 3.74
CA ALA A 380 15.00 12.12 2.72
C ALA A 380 13.64 12.28 2.01
N LEU A 381 12.95 11.17 1.74
CA LEU A 381 11.59 11.17 1.17
C LEU A 381 10.60 11.90 2.08
N GLY A 382 10.56 11.55 3.37
CA GLY A 382 9.66 12.20 4.34
C GLY A 382 9.91 13.71 4.51
N VAL A 383 11.16 14.16 4.37
CA VAL A 383 11.49 15.59 4.33
C VAL A 383 10.91 16.28 3.09
N LEU A 384 10.94 15.63 1.92
CA LEU A 384 10.35 16.18 0.70
C LEU A 384 8.82 16.23 0.79
N GLN A 385 8.18 15.21 1.34
CA GLN A 385 6.72 15.18 1.57
C GLN A 385 6.28 16.33 2.49
N THR A 386 7.01 16.54 3.60
CA THR A 386 6.77 17.69 4.50
C THR A 386 6.88 19.03 3.76
N ILE A 387 7.83 19.16 2.82
CA ILE A 387 7.96 20.36 1.97
C ILE A 387 6.75 20.49 1.03
N GLY A 388 6.30 19.42 0.39
CA GLY A 388 5.12 19.37 -0.47
C GLY A 388 3.86 19.83 0.26
N THR A 389 3.57 19.21 1.41
CA THR A 389 2.44 19.57 2.28
C THR A 389 2.50 21.04 2.71
N LEU A 390 3.68 21.54 3.08
CA LEU A 390 3.87 22.96 3.39
C LEU A 390 3.52 23.87 2.20
N ILE A 391 3.91 23.52 0.96
CA ILE A 391 3.59 24.32 -0.23
C ILE A 391 2.08 24.38 -0.47
N LEU A 392 1.38 23.25 -0.34
CA LEU A 392 -0.07 23.19 -0.55
C LEU A 392 -0.83 24.08 0.44
N THR A 393 -0.36 24.18 1.69
CA THR A 393 -0.97 25.09 2.68
C THR A 393 -0.80 26.58 2.35
N LEU A 394 0.14 26.94 1.46
CA LEU A 394 0.50 28.32 1.13
C LEU A 394 -0.14 28.83 -0.17
N GLU A 395 -1.13 28.12 -0.74
CA GLU A 395 -1.83 28.53 -1.98
C GLU A 395 -2.36 29.98 -1.93
N SER A 396 -2.74 30.46 -0.73
CA SER A 396 -3.27 31.81 -0.54
C SER A 396 -2.21 32.91 -0.38
N THR A 397 -0.91 32.59 -0.41
CA THR A 397 0.21 33.53 -0.21
C THR A 397 1.32 33.45 -1.28
N PRO A 398 1.06 33.95 -2.51
CA PRO A 398 1.99 33.79 -3.65
C PRO A 398 3.38 34.43 -3.45
N ASP A 399 3.47 35.55 -2.72
CA ASP A 399 4.75 36.23 -2.47
C ASP A 399 5.70 35.40 -1.60
N VAL A 400 5.15 34.63 -0.65
CA VAL A 400 5.92 33.70 0.20
C VAL A 400 6.38 32.51 -0.62
N LEU A 401 5.49 31.98 -1.48
CA LEU A 401 5.78 30.86 -2.35
C LEU A 401 6.97 31.14 -3.28
N LEU A 402 7.03 32.32 -3.90
CA LEU A 402 8.17 32.72 -4.75
C LEU A 402 9.52 32.68 -4.01
N HIS A 403 9.53 32.97 -2.71
CA HIS A 403 10.74 32.88 -1.91
C HIS A 403 11.11 31.42 -1.60
N ILE A 404 10.10 30.59 -1.31
CA ILE A 404 10.26 29.14 -1.10
C ILE A 404 10.80 28.46 -2.35
N GLU A 405 10.32 28.80 -3.55
CA GLU A 405 10.85 28.28 -4.81
C GLU A 405 12.37 28.48 -4.93
N ALA A 406 12.87 29.67 -4.55
CA ALA A 406 14.30 29.98 -4.56
C ALA A 406 15.08 29.18 -3.50
N ILE A 407 14.45 28.90 -2.36
CA ILE A 407 15.01 28.05 -1.29
C ILE A 407 15.10 26.60 -1.75
N LEU A 408 14.11 26.10 -2.49
CA LEU A 408 14.02 24.69 -2.91
C LEU A 408 14.80 24.37 -4.18
N MET A 409 15.19 25.36 -4.98
CA MET A 409 15.98 25.11 -6.20
C MET A 409 17.24 24.24 -5.98
N PRO A 410 18.06 24.43 -4.92
CA PRO A 410 19.19 23.55 -4.62
C PRO A 410 18.79 22.10 -4.32
N VAL A 411 17.60 21.87 -3.75
CA VAL A 411 17.04 20.53 -3.51
C VAL A 411 16.81 19.87 -4.87
N ILE A 412 15.99 20.51 -5.73
CA ILE A 412 15.67 20.05 -7.08
C ILE A 412 16.94 19.75 -7.87
N GLN A 413 17.91 20.68 -7.86
CA GLN A 413 19.15 20.54 -8.60
C GLN A 413 19.97 19.34 -8.14
N VAL A 414 20.21 19.18 -6.84
CA VAL A 414 21.04 18.09 -6.31
C VAL A 414 20.40 16.73 -6.60
N THR A 415 19.08 16.60 -6.45
CA THR A 415 18.38 15.32 -6.70
C THR A 415 18.45 14.90 -8.15
N LEU A 416 18.15 15.82 -9.08
CA LEU A 416 18.12 15.54 -10.50
C LEU A 416 19.52 15.36 -11.10
N GLU A 417 20.50 16.20 -10.72
CA GLU A 417 21.88 16.10 -11.24
C GLU A 417 22.61 14.82 -10.77
N ASN A 418 22.31 14.33 -9.56
CA ASN A 418 22.90 13.10 -9.03
C ASN A 418 22.08 11.84 -9.33
N LYS A 419 20.99 11.97 -10.10
CA LYS A 419 20.14 10.84 -10.54
C LYS A 419 19.59 10.00 -9.39
N LEU A 420 19.05 10.67 -8.35
CA LEU A 420 18.42 10.00 -7.22
C LEU A 420 16.99 9.58 -7.59
N TYR A 421 16.88 8.52 -8.39
CA TYR A 421 15.63 8.06 -9.00
C TYR A 421 14.49 7.82 -8.01
N ASP A 422 14.80 7.28 -6.83
CA ASP A 422 13.81 6.98 -5.77
C ASP A 422 13.10 8.24 -5.24
N LEU A 423 13.68 9.43 -5.45
CA LEU A 423 13.17 10.71 -4.97
C LEU A 423 12.52 11.55 -6.08
N TYR A 424 12.45 11.04 -7.32
CA TYR A 424 11.95 11.81 -8.47
C TYR A 424 10.48 12.19 -8.34
N ASN A 425 9.64 11.27 -7.88
CA ASN A 425 8.20 11.52 -7.70
C ASN A 425 7.98 12.78 -6.86
N GLU A 426 8.59 12.82 -5.67
CA GLU A 426 8.45 13.94 -4.73
C GLU A 426 9.00 15.26 -5.28
N ILE A 427 10.12 15.22 -6.03
CA ILE A 427 10.66 16.44 -6.65
C ILE A 427 9.73 16.99 -7.72
N PHE A 428 9.16 16.13 -8.57
CA PHE A 428 8.22 16.58 -9.59
C PHE A 428 6.90 17.04 -8.97
N GLU A 429 6.45 16.41 -7.89
CA GLU A 429 5.28 16.83 -7.10
C GLU A 429 5.49 18.18 -6.41
N ILE A 430 6.69 18.47 -5.88
CA ILE A 430 7.04 19.79 -5.35
C ILE A 430 6.99 20.86 -6.44
N ILE A 431 7.51 20.57 -7.63
CA ILE A 431 7.48 21.52 -8.76
C ILE A 431 6.04 21.73 -9.24
N ASP A 432 5.26 20.66 -9.35
CA ASP A 432 3.84 20.71 -9.68
C ASP A 432 3.08 21.56 -8.66
N SER A 433 3.22 21.26 -7.37
CA SER A 433 2.59 21.99 -6.26
C SER A 433 2.94 23.47 -6.26
N CYS A 434 4.21 23.84 -6.45
CA CYS A 434 4.61 25.24 -6.54
C CYS A 434 3.92 25.96 -7.71
N THR A 435 3.97 25.35 -8.90
CA THR A 435 3.44 25.95 -10.12
C THR A 435 1.90 26.01 -10.12
N PHE A 436 1.24 25.00 -9.55
CA PHE A 436 -0.20 24.92 -9.38
C PHE A 436 -0.70 25.96 -8.38
N ALA A 437 -0.06 26.06 -7.21
CA ALA A 437 -0.43 27.01 -6.17
C ALA A 437 -0.23 28.46 -6.63
N ALA A 438 0.87 28.75 -7.33
CA ALA A 438 1.16 30.08 -7.86
C ALA A 438 0.26 30.48 -9.05
N LYS A 439 -0.30 29.50 -9.79
CA LYS A 439 -1.02 29.67 -11.08
C LYS A 439 -0.25 30.55 -12.08
N SER A 440 1.08 30.55 -11.97
CA SER A 440 2.02 31.32 -12.78
C SER A 440 3.40 30.68 -12.69
N ILE A 441 4.24 30.85 -13.71
CA ILE A 441 5.59 30.26 -13.74
C ILE A 441 6.64 31.34 -13.49
N SER A 442 7.36 31.19 -12.38
CA SER A 442 8.44 32.12 -12.00
C SER A 442 9.73 31.89 -12.81
N PRO A 443 10.69 32.84 -12.79
CA PRO A 443 12.02 32.64 -13.37
C PRO A 443 12.80 31.48 -12.73
N THR A 444 12.50 31.16 -11.47
CA THR A 444 13.11 30.04 -10.74
C THR A 444 12.54 28.73 -11.29
N MET A 445 11.23 28.61 -11.45
CA MET A 445 10.62 27.39 -12.00
C MET A 445 10.98 27.15 -13.47
N TRP A 446 11.24 28.20 -14.28
CA TRP A 446 11.82 27.99 -15.61
C TRP A 446 13.22 27.34 -15.58
N GLN A 447 14.00 27.53 -14.52
CA GLN A 447 15.26 26.79 -14.33
C GLN A 447 14.99 25.32 -13.96
N ALA A 448 13.98 25.06 -13.12
CA ALA A 448 13.53 23.69 -12.86
C ALA A 448 13.07 22.99 -14.14
N PHE A 449 12.36 23.68 -15.04
CA PHE A 449 12.01 23.14 -16.37
C PHE A 449 13.24 22.71 -17.18
N GLU A 450 14.31 23.52 -17.19
CA GLU A 450 15.56 23.17 -17.86
C GLU A 450 16.20 21.91 -17.25
N LEU A 451 16.14 21.74 -15.93
CA LEU A 451 16.59 20.54 -15.23
C LEU A 451 15.72 19.31 -15.54
N ILE A 452 14.39 19.46 -15.59
CA ILE A 452 13.46 18.38 -15.99
C ILE A 452 13.83 17.89 -17.39
N HIS A 453 14.00 18.81 -18.34
CA HIS A 453 14.36 18.47 -19.71
C HIS A 453 15.74 17.78 -19.79
N ALA A 454 16.74 18.31 -19.08
CA ALA A 454 18.06 17.69 -19.02
C ALA A 454 18.02 16.28 -18.41
N THR A 455 17.23 16.08 -17.37
CA THR A 455 17.05 14.79 -16.68
C THR A 455 16.40 13.78 -17.60
N PHE A 456 15.33 14.17 -18.29
CA PHE A 456 14.68 13.33 -19.30
C PHE A 456 15.70 12.89 -20.36
N LYS A 457 16.49 13.84 -20.90
CA LYS A 457 17.53 13.57 -21.90
C LYS A 457 18.72 12.75 -21.37
N ALA A 458 18.85 12.60 -20.05
CA ALA A 458 19.92 11.84 -19.40
C ALA A 458 19.56 10.38 -19.11
N GLY A 459 18.44 9.88 -19.66
CA GLY A 459 17.99 8.49 -19.55
C GLY A 459 16.88 8.26 -18.52
N ALA A 460 16.06 9.28 -18.23
CA ALA A 460 14.91 9.19 -17.33
C ALA A 460 13.59 9.25 -18.11
N GLU A 461 13.54 8.75 -19.35
CA GLU A 461 12.36 8.89 -20.21
C GLU A 461 11.12 8.14 -19.67
N LEU A 462 11.35 7.08 -18.88
CA LEU A 462 10.29 6.29 -18.24
C LEU A 462 9.58 7.03 -17.08
N TYR A 463 10.21 8.07 -16.52
CA TYR A 463 9.64 8.90 -15.45
C TYR A 463 8.79 10.06 -16.00
N LEU A 464 8.44 10.03 -17.29
CA LEU A 464 7.63 11.10 -17.89
C LEU A 464 6.23 11.20 -17.26
N GLU A 465 5.69 10.08 -16.75
CA GLU A 465 4.41 10.09 -16.02
C GLU A 465 4.49 11.00 -14.79
N ASP A 466 5.56 10.89 -14.01
CA ASP A 466 5.79 11.70 -12.81
C ASP A 466 6.10 13.16 -13.16
N MET A 467 6.78 13.41 -14.29
CA MET A 467 7.05 14.77 -14.77
C MET A 467 5.81 15.48 -15.34
N LEU A 468 4.81 14.73 -15.79
CA LEU A 468 3.71 15.25 -16.59
C LEU A 468 2.88 16.34 -15.90
N PRO A 469 2.48 16.22 -14.62
CA PRO A 469 1.72 17.26 -13.92
C PRO A 469 2.43 18.61 -13.94
N ALA A 470 3.72 18.63 -13.55
CA ALA A 470 4.55 19.82 -13.59
C ALA A 470 4.66 20.40 -15.01
N LEU A 471 4.90 19.55 -16.02
CA LEU A 471 4.99 19.97 -17.43
C LEU A 471 3.68 20.57 -17.94
N ASP A 472 2.53 20.03 -17.55
CA ASP A 472 1.21 20.58 -17.90
C ASP A 472 1.03 21.98 -17.32
N ASN A 473 1.44 22.20 -16.07
CA ASN A 473 1.44 23.54 -15.45
C ASN A 473 2.36 24.52 -16.19
N PHE A 474 3.57 24.09 -16.60
CA PHE A 474 4.45 24.93 -17.44
C PHE A 474 3.79 25.33 -18.76
N VAL A 475 3.02 24.42 -19.37
CA VAL A 475 2.31 24.71 -20.62
C VAL A 475 1.11 25.63 -20.38
N GLN A 476 0.28 25.34 -19.37
CA GLN A 476 -0.95 26.06 -19.10
C GLN A 476 -0.70 27.46 -18.56
N TYR A 477 0.14 27.61 -17.52
CA TYR A 477 0.41 28.89 -16.87
C TYR A 477 1.56 29.65 -17.55
N GLY A 478 2.45 28.95 -18.27
CA GLY A 478 3.60 29.53 -18.97
C GLY A 478 3.37 29.85 -20.45
N ALA A 479 2.17 29.62 -20.99
CA ALA A 479 1.86 29.81 -22.42
C ALA A 479 2.37 31.14 -23.03
N PRO A 480 2.20 32.32 -22.40
CA PRO A 480 2.71 33.58 -22.95
C PRO A 480 4.24 33.61 -23.12
N HIS A 481 4.98 32.92 -22.24
CA HIS A 481 6.43 32.84 -22.29
C HIS A 481 6.89 31.82 -23.35
N LEU A 482 6.20 30.68 -23.45
CA LEU A 482 6.47 29.65 -24.47
C LEU A 482 6.33 30.21 -25.90
N ILE A 483 5.33 31.06 -26.15
CA ILE A 483 5.15 31.73 -27.45
C ILE A 483 6.33 32.65 -27.79
N GLN A 484 6.97 33.26 -26.79
CA GLN A 484 8.11 34.16 -26.99
C GLN A 484 9.44 33.42 -27.10
N LYS A 485 9.59 32.31 -26.37
CA LYS A 485 10.84 31.53 -26.29
C LYS A 485 10.64 30.14 -26.90
N GLN A 486 10.83 30.08 -28.21
CA GLN A 486 10.62 28.88 -29.02
C GLN A 486 11.47 27.68 -28.56
N GLU A 487 12.64 27.92 -27.96
CA GLU A 487 13.54 26.88 -27.41
C GLU A 487 12.84 25.96 -26.39
N TYR A 488 11.92 26.50 -25.57
CA TYR A 488 11.18 25.69 -24.60
C TYR A 488 10.06 24.85 -25.25
N VAL A 489 9.44 25.37 -26.32
CA VAL A 489 8.51 24.58 -27.13
C VAL A 489 9.25 23.44 -27.84
N GLU A 490 10.47 23.71 -28.34
CA GLU A 490 11.34 22.69 -28.93
C GLU A 490 11.76 21.63 -27.91
N ALA A 491 12.06 22.03 -26.68
CA ALA A 491 12.38 21.10 -25.59
C ALA A 491 11.21 20.15 -25.29
N LEU A 492 10.01 20.68 -25.07
CA LEU A 492 8.78 19.90 -24.86
C LEU A 492 8.48 18.97 -26.04
N PHE A 493 8.56 19.50 -27.27
CA PHE A 493 8.40 18.69 -28.47
C PHE A 493 9.42 17.57 -28.55
N SER A 494 10.68 17.82 -28.18
CA SER A 494 11.73 16.82 -28.23
C SER A 494 11.48 15.66 -27.26
N MET A 495 10.90 15.92 -26.08
CA MET A 495 10.51 14.87 -25.13
C MET A 495 9.43 13.98 -25.74
N ILE A 496 8.38 14.59 -26.32
CA ILE A 496 7.32 13.86 -27.03
C ILE A 496 7.91 13.03 -28.17
N SER A 497 8.76 13.65 -29.00
CA SER A 497 9.37 12.99 -30.16
C SER A 497 10.21 11.77 -29.77
N ASP A 498 10.95 11.84 -28.67
CA ASP A 498 11.78 10.74 -28.18
C ASP A 498 10.92 9.55 -27.73
N MET A 499 9.82 9.80 -27.02
CA MET A 499 8.88 8.75 -26.59
C MET A 499 8.25 7.99 -27.78
N PHE A 500 8.02 8.67 -28.90
CA PHE A 500 7.53 8.05 -30.13
C PHE A 500 8.62 7.37 -30.97
N SER A 501 9.89 7.73 -30.76
CA SER A 501 11.02 7.21 -31.54
C SER A 501 11.71 6.02 -30.88
N ASP A 502 11.72 5.97 -29.55
CA ASP A 502 12.32 4.87 -28.81
C ASP A 502 11.43 3.61 -28.85
N ALA A 503 12.03 2.50 -29.27
CA ALA A 503 11.37 1.20 -29.36
C ALA A 503 11.21 0.53 -27.99
N LYS A 504 11.94 0.98 -26.96
CA LYS A 504 11.86 0.45 -25.58
C LYS A 504 10.65 0.99 -24.82
N VAL A 505 10.12 2.13 -25.23
CA VAL A 505 9.00 2.82 -24.59
C VAL A 505 7.68 2.13 -24.95
N GLY A 506 6.93 1.71 -23.94
CA GLY A 506 5.66 1.01 -24.09
C GLY A 506 4.54 1.94 -24.55
N GLY A 507 3.41 1.36 -24.98
CA GLY A 507 2.26 2.16 -25.38
C GLY A 507 1.60 2.91 -24.21
N VAL A 508 1.78 2.44 -22.97
CA VAL A 508 1.29 3.13 -21.76
C VAL A 508 2.13 4.40 -21.51
N ASP A 509 3.45 4.31 -21.55
CA ASP A 509 4.35 5.46 -21.37
C ASP A 509 4.14 6.53 -22.46
N ARG A 510 3.81 6.11 -23.69
CA ARG A 510 3.48 7.03 -24.79
C ARG A 510 2.18 7.79 -24.59
N ILE A 511 1.28 7.34 -23.70
CA ILE A 511 0.08 8.11 -23.34
C ILE A 511 0.48 9.45 -22.71
N CYS A 512 1.51 9.48 -21.87
CA CYS A 512 2.00 10.72 -21.26
C CYS A 512 2.49 11.71 -22.31
N ALA A 513 3.20 11.23 -23.35
CA ALA A 513 3.59 12.04 -24.49
C ALA A 513 2.39 12.57 -25.30
N CYS A 514 1.32 11.76 -25.46
CA CYS A 514 0.08 12.22 -26.09
C CYS A 514 -0.59 13.33 -25.27
N LYS A 515 -0.70 13.16 -23.95
CA LYS A 515 -1.29 14.17 -23.05
C LYS A 515 -0.51 15.48 -23.10
N LEU A 516 0.83 15.42 -23.09
CA LEU A 516 1.68 16.62 -23.20
C LEU A 516 1.52 17.32 -24.56
N ALA A 517 1.45 16.56 -25.66
CA ALA A 517 1.20 17.12 -26.99
C ALA A 517 -0.19 17.77 -27.11
N GLU A 518 -1.20 17.18 -26.45
CA GLU A 518 -2.52 17.77 -26.31
C GLU A 518 -2.49 19.10 -25.54
N ALA A 519 -1.83 19.14 -24.38
CA ALA A 519 -1.68 20.37 -23.60
C ALA A 519 -1.08 21.51 -24.43
N LEU A 520 -0.05 21.21 -25.23
CA LEU A 520 0.56 22.16 -26.16
C LEU A 520 -0.46 22.66 -27.21
N MET A 521 -1.23 21.78 -27.83
CA MET A 521 -2.23 22.17 -28.82
C MET A 521 -3.37 23.00 -28.24
N LEU A 522 -3.83 22.69 -27.03
CA LEU A 522 -4.91 23.42 -26.37
C LEU A 522 -4.47 24.83 -25.93
N ASN A 523 -3.25 24.97 -25.42
CA ASN A 523 -2.77 26.24 -24.84
C ASN A 523 -2.01 27.14 -25.83
N LEU A 524 -1.35 26.60 -26.86
CA LEU A 524 -0.52 27.36 -27.80
C LEU A 524 -1.17 27.52 -29.19
N ARG A 525 -2.50 27.65 -29.22
CA ARG A 525 -3.28 27.68 -30.47
C ARG A 525 -2.83 28.81 -31.42
N GLY A 526 -2.43 28.42 -32.65
CA GLY A 526 -1.97 29.32 -33.71
C GLY A 526 -0.48 29.65 -33.68
N HIS A 527 0.28 29.09 -32.73
CA HIS A 527 1.71 29.40 -32.54
C HIS A 527 2.64 28.20 -32.80
N ILE A 528 2.10 26.98 -32.92
CA ILE A 528 2.88 25.73 -33.03
C ILE A 528 2.54 24.88 -34.26
N ASP A 529 2.04 25.51 -35.34
CA ASP A 529 1.51 24.82 -36.54
C ASP A 529 2.46 23.75 -37.10
N ASN A 530 3.78 24.01 -37.12
CA ASN A 530 4.78 23.06 -37.61
C ASN A 530 4.87 21.78 -36.74
N TYR A 531 4.66 21.90 -35.43
CA TYR A 531 4.69 20.77 -34.50
C TYR A 531 3.37 19.98 -34.53
N VAL A 532 2.24 20.66 -34.75
CA VAL A 532 0.92 20.00 -34.93
C VAL A 532 0.98 18.99 -36.08
N LEU A 533 1.62 19.33 -37.20
CA LEU A 533 1.81 18.40 -38.32
C LEU A 533 2.60 17.15 -37.91
N ARG A 534 3.61 17.31 -37.04
CA ARG A 534 4.39 16.18 -36.50
C ARG A 534 3.58 15.33 -35.54
N PHE A 535 2.75 15.93 -34.69
CA PHE A 535 1.84 15.19 -33.81
C PHE A 535 0.85 14.34 -34.61
N ILE A 536 0.30 14.88 -35.71
CA ILE A 536 -0.53 14.09 -36.62
C ILE A 536 0.27 12.94 -37.24
N GLU A 537 1.52 13.19 -37.65
CA GLU A 537 2.39 12.15 -38.23
C GLU A 537 2.72 11.04 -37.22
N PHE A 538 3.02 11.37 -35.97
CA PHE A 538 3.21 10.39 -34.89
C PHE A 538 1.96 9.55 -34.68
N ALA A 539 0.81 10.18 -34.49
CA ALA A 539 -0.46 9.49 -34.27
C ALA A 539 -0.85 8.59 -35.44
N MET A 540 -0.84 9.13 -36.66
CA MET A 540 -1.28 8.41 -37.84
C MET A 540 -0.29 7.33 -38.27
N SER A 541 1.02 7.51 -38.09
CA SER A 541 1.98 6.46 -38.40
C SER A 541 1.71 5.21 -37.57
N VAL A 542 1.43 5.36 -36.27
CA VAL A 542 1.10 4.24 -35.37
C VAL A 542 -0.28 3.66 -35.68
N LEU A 543 -1.31 4.50 -35.83
CA LEU A 543 -2.69 4.07 -36.17
C LEU A 543 -2.79 3.37 -37.53
N THR A 544 -1.84 3.62 -38.45
CA THR A 544 -1.85 3.05 -39.80
C THR A 544 -0.91 1.87 -40.00
N ALA A 545 0.20 1.80 -39.26
CA ALA A 545 1.22 0.75 -39.41
C ALA A 545 0.89 -0.53 -38.64
N THR A 546 0.29 -0.40 -37.46
CA THR A 546 0.07 -1.51 -36.53
C THR A 546 -1.35 -1.50 -35.99
N ASP A 547 -1.90 -2.67 -35.67
CA ASP A 547 -3.14 -2.68 -34.89
C ASP A 547 -2.80 -2.30 -33.45
N VAL A 548 -3.16 -1.07 -33.12
CA VAL A 548 -3.03 -0.43 -31.82
C VAL A 548 -4.03 -1.07 -30.88
N LYS A 549 -3.54 -2.04 -30.15
CA LYS A 549 -4.34 -2.93 -29.36
C LYS A 549 -4.81 -2.27 -28.00
N ILE A 550 -4.08 -1.30 -27.37
CA ILE A 550 -4.29 -0.64 -26.02
C ILE A 550 -5.36 0.33 -26.44
N LYS A 551 -6.60 0.00 -26.11
CA LYS A 551 -7.75 0.86 -26.42
C LYS A 551 -7.51 2.27 -25.91
N ALA A 552 -6.92 2.42 -24.73
CA ALA A 552 -6.54 3.72 -24.17
C ALA A 552 -5.52 4.50 -25.01
N TYR A 553 -4.38 3.90 -25.37
CA TYR A 553 -3.38 4.54 -26.21
C TYR A 553 -3.94 4.82 -27.61
N LYS A 554 -4.74 3.91 -28.17
CA LYS A 554 -5.50 4.15 -29.40
C LYS A 554 -6.39 5.39 -29.30
N ILE A 555 -7.14 5.53 -28.19
CA ILE A 555 -7.99 6.69 -27.94
C ILE A 555 -7.11 7.95 -27.90
N HIS A 556 -6.01 7.95 -27.15
CA HIS A 556 -5.10 9.10 -27.07
C HIS A 556 -4.43 9.46 -28.41
N LEU A 557 -4.06 8.48 -29.23
CA LEU A 557 -3.56 8.74 -30.59
C LEU A 557 -4.63 9.36 -31.48
N MET A 558 -5.88 8.92 -31.36
CA MET A 558 -6.99 9.56 -32.07
C MET A 558 -7.24 10.97 -31.53
N GLU A 559 -7.17 11.17 -30.22
CA GLU A 559 -7.30 12.49 -29.57
C GLU A 559 -6.26 13.48 -30.08
N LEU A 560 -5.02 13.06 -30.35
CA LEU A 560 -4.03 13.95 -30.98
C LEU A 560 -4.51 14.51 -32.31
N VAL A 561 -5.09 13.66 -33.18
CA VAL A 561 -5.60 14.12 -34.48
C VAL A 561 -6.89 14.93 -34.31
N ILE A 562 -7.75 14.58 -33.35
CA ILE A 562 -8.98 15.34 -33.04
C ILE A 562 -8.63 16.72 -32.47
N ASN A 563 -7.63 16.81 -31.59
CA ASN A 563 -7.06 18.05 -31.09
C ASN A 563 -6.47 18.88 -32.22
N ALA A 564 -5.75 18.27 -33.16
CA ALA A 564 -5.25 18.98 -34.34
C ALA A 564 -6.40 19.54 -35.21
N ILE A 565 -7.50 18.79 -35.37
CA ILE A 565 -8.72 19.28 -36.04
C ILE A 565 -9.32 20.47 -35.28
N HIS A 566 -9.40 20.38 -33.94
CA HIS A 566 -9.90 21.48 -33.12
C HIS A 566 -8.99 22.71 -33.20
N TYR A 567 -7.66 22.51 -33.19
CA TYR A 567 -6.62 23.53 -33.31
C TYR A 567 -6.77 24.29 -34.63
N ASN A 568 -6.68 23.58 -35.76
CA ASN A 568 -6.84 24.12 -37.11
C ASN A 568 -7.38 23.04 -38.08
N PRO A 569 -8.69 23.06 -38.40
CA PRO A 569 -9.31 22.01 -39.20
C PRO A 569 -8.82 22.01 -40.66
N ILE A 570 -8.52 23.18 -41.24
CA ILE A 570 -8.05 23.28 -42.63
C ILE A 570 -6.66 22.68 -42.77
N LEU A 571 -5.73 23.10 -41.89
CA LEU A 571 -4.35 22.59 -41.88
C LEU A 571 -4.33 21.07 -41.71
N THR A 572 -5.11 20.57 -40.75
CA THR A 572 -5.17 19.14 -40.46
C THR A 572 -5.75 18.33 -41.62
N LEU A 573 -6.84 18.78 -42.23
CA LEU A 573 -7.43 18.10 -43.39
C LEU A 573 -6.49 18.11 -44.61
N GLN A 574 -5.80 19.22 -44.88
CA GLN A 574 -4.83 19.30 -45.98
C GLN A 574 -3.67 18.32 -45.78
N PHE A 575 -3.15 18.20 -44.56
CA PHE A 575 -2.07 17.27 -44.25
C PHE A 575 -2.53 15.81 -44.34
N LEU A 576 -3.71 15.49 -43.83
CA LEU A 576 -4.29 14.16 -43.94
C LEU A 576 -4.54 13.76 -45.39
N GLU A 577 -5.01 14.68 -46.25
CA GLU A 577 -5.20 14.42 -47.69
C GLU A 577 -3.86 14.18 -48.39
N ALA A 578 -2.85 14.99 -48.11
CA ALA A 578 -1.53 14.86 -48.72
C ALA A 578 -0.85 13.51 -48.43
N LYS A 579 -1.27 12.81 -47.36
CA LYS A 579 -0.77 11.51 -46.94
C LYS A 579 -1.76 10.36 -47.21
N ASP A 580 -2.87 10.63 -47.89
CA ASP A 580 -3.98 9.67 -48.13
C ASP A 580 -4.57 9.06 -46.83
N TRP A 581 -4.57 9.85 -45.75
CA TRP A 581 -4.98 9.43 -44.41
C TRP A 581 -6.39 9.87 -44.01
N THR A 582 -6.99 10.84 -44.69
CA THR A 582 -8.28 11.44 -44.30
C THR A 582 -9.39 10.41 -44.15
N ASN A 583 -9.71 9.66 -45.21
CA ASN A 583 -10.81 8.69 -45.17
C ASN A 583 -10.56 7.60 -44.11
N ARG A 584 -9.29 7.18 -43.97
CA ARG A 584 -8.87 6.18 -42.98
C ARG A 584 -9.09 6.68 -41.55
N PHE A 585 -8.66 7.90 -41.24
CA PHE A 585 -8.84 8.49 -39.92
C PHE A 585 -10.32 8.67 -39.57
N PHE A 586 -11.13 9.28 -40.46
CA PHE A 586 -12.56 9.48 -40.17
C PHE A 586 -13.31 8.16 -40.02
N SER A 587 -12.96 7.13 -40.80
CA SER A 587 -13.54 5.80 -40.64
C SER A 587 -13.19 5.19 -39.29
N LEU A 588 -11.93 5.32 -38.83
CA LEU A 588 -11.48 4.87 -37.51
C LEU A 588 -12.16 5.63 -36.37
N TRP A 589 -12.23 6.96 -36.48
CA TRP A 589 -12.81 7.84 -35.46
C TRP A 589 -14.31 7.55 -35.28
N PHE A 590 -15.09 7.54 -36.37
CA PHE A 590 -16.52 7.22 -36.28
C PHE A 590 -16.80 5.77 -35.90
N GLY A 591 -15.93 4.84 -36.31
CA GLY A 591 -16.03 3.43 -35.89
C GLY A 591 -15.75 3.22 -34.40
N SER A 592 -15.07 4.16 -33.75
CA SER A 592 -14.69 4.10 -32.33
C SER A 592 -15.45 5.14 -31.49
N MET A 593 -16.54 5.72 -31.98
CA MET A 593 -17.25 6.81 -31.26
C MET A 593 -17.81 6.36 -29.90
N SER A 594 -18.25 5.09 -29.80
CA SER A 594 -18.77 4.50 -28.56
C SER A 594 -17.69 4.21 -27.52
N THR A 595 -16.41 4.18 -27.88
CA THR A 595 -15.32 3.91 -26.94
C THR A 595 -14.90 5.15 -26.15
N PHE A 596 -15.27 6.36 -26.59
CA PHE A 596 -15.02 7.60 -25.85
C PHE A 596 -16.01 7.74 -24.69
N SER A 597 -15.61 7.31 -23.51
CA SER A 597 -16.42 7.31 -22.29
C SER A 597 -16.21 8.55 -21.43
N ARG A 598 -14.99 9.14 -21.42
CA ARG A 598 -14.62 10.23 -20.52
C ARG A 598 -15.30 11.54 -20.91
N VAL A 599 -15.52 12.41 -19.92
CA VAL A 599 -16.09 13.76 -20.13
C VAL A 599 -15.22 14.57 -21.09
N HIS A 600 -13.90 14.49 -20.90
CA HIS A 600 -12.91 15.17 -21.72
C HIS A 600 -13.06 14.77 -23.20
N ASP A 601 -12.96 13.47 -23.51
CA ASP A 601 -13.03 12.93 -24.86
C ASP A 601 -14.29 13.36 -25.62
N LYS A 602 -15.43 13.28 -24.94
CA LYS A 602 -16.73 13.67 -25.52
C LYS A 602 -16.75 15.15 -25.84
N LYS A 603 -16.27 16.00 -24.92
CA LYS A 603 -16.17 17.45 -25.17
C LYS A 603 -15.23 17.75 -26.33
N LEU A 604 -14.06 17.13 -26.36
CA LEU A 604 -13.07 17.28 -27.43
C LEU A 604 -13.66 16.91 -28.79
N CYS A 605 -14.32 15.75 -28.90
CA CYS A 605 -14.99 15.33 -30.12
C CYS A 605 -16.09 16.31 -30.55
N ILE A 606 -16.90 16.81 -29.61
CA ILE A 606 -17.97 17.78 -29.90
C ILE A 606 -17.38 19.08 -30.47
N VAL A 607 -16.32 19.63 -29.86
CA VAL A 607 -15.71 20.89 -30.34
C VAL A 607 -14.98 20.71 -31.66
N ALA A 608 -14.35 19.56 -31.90
CA ALA A 608 -13.72 19.23 -33.17
C ALA A 608 -14.76 19.05 -34.30
N ILE A 609 -15.85 18.32 -34.05
CA ILE A 609 -16.94 18.18 -35.03
C ILE A 609 -17.58 19.55 -35.31
N SER A 610 -17.77 20.38 -34.29
CA SER A 610 -18.29 21.74 -34.46
C SER A 610 -17.36 22.60 -35.33
N ALA A 611 -16.04 22.47 -35.15
CA ALA A 611 -15.06 23.15 -36.01
C ALA A 611 -15.14 22.68 -37.47
N LEU A 612 -15.31 21.37 -37.70
CA LEU A 612 -15.49 20.79 -39.05
C LEU A 612 -16.80 21.23 -39.71
N LEU A 613 -17.92 21.25 -38.97
CA LEU A 613 -19.22 21.69 -39.48
C LEU A 613 -19.25 23.19 -39.83
N SER A 614 -18.33 23.97 -39.26
CA SER A 614 -18.18 25.40 -39.54
C SER A 614 -17.37 25.68 -40.82
N LEU A 615 -16.81 24.64 -41.47
CA LEU A 615 -16.05 24.82 -42.70
C LEU A 615 -16.95 25.16 -43.90
N PRO A 616 -16.51 26.05 -44.80
CA PRO A 616 -17.14 26.25 -46.10
C PRO A 616 -17.20 24.97 -46.93
N PRO A 617 -18.27 24.72 -47.72
CA PRO A 617 -18.41 23.49 -48.51
C PRO A 617 -17.28 23.23 -49.52
N ASP A 618 -16.64 24.28 -50.01
CA ASP A 618 -15.49 24.24 -50.93
C ASP A 618 -14.19 23.78 -50.26
N GLN A 619 -14.11 23.83 -48.93
CA GLN A 619 -12.95 23.41 -48.14
C GLN A 619 -13.07 21.98 -47.59
N VAL A 620 -14.20 21.31 -47.82
CA VAL A 620 -14.41 19.92 -47.42
C VAL A 620 -13.76 18.99 -48.45
N PRO A 621 -12.82 18.10 -48.05
CA PRO A 621 -12.20 17.18 -48.99
C PRO A 621 -13.20 16.23 -49.64
N GLN A 622 -13.05 15.99 -50.95
CA GLN A 622 -13.94 15.08 -51.71
C GLN A 622 -13.94 13.65 -51.14
N SER A 623 -12.82 13.21 -50.56
CA SER A 623 -12.62 11.89 -49.95
C SER A 623 -13.60 11.57 -48.81
N VAL A 624 -14.10 12.59 -48.11
CA VAL A 624 -15.00 12.47 -46.95
C VAL A 624 -16.37 13.11 -47.18
N SER A 625 -16.58 13.76 -48.32
CA SER A 625 -17.85 14.41 -48.70
C SER A 625 -19.09 13.50 -48.57
N VAL A 626 -18.95 12.21 -48.95
CA VAL A 626 -20.04 11.21 -48.84
C VAL A 626 -20.35 10.84 -47.39
N GLY A 627 -19.31 10.80 -46.53
CA GLY A 627 -19.44 10.47 -45.10
C GLY A 627 -19.72 11.67 -44.21
N TRP A 628 -19.60 12.90 -44.73
CA TRP A 628 -19.73 14.15 -43.98
C TRP A 628 -21.03 14.27 -43.16
N PRO A 629 -22.21 13.84 -43.66
CA PRO A 629 -23.44 13.87 -42.86
C PRO A 629 -23.38 13.07 -41.55
N ARG A 630 -22.45 12.09 -41.44
CA ARG A 630 -22.26 11.30 -40.20
C ARG A 630 -21.73 12.13 -39.04
N LEU A 631 -21.12 13.29 -39.30
CA LEU A 631 -20.73 14.26 -38.25
C LEU A 631 -21.93 14.66 -37.38
N LEU A 632 -23.10 14.89 -38.00
CA LEU A 632 -24.33 15.25 -37.28
C LEU A 632 -24.88 14.09 -36.44
N GLN A 633 -24.71 12.86 -36.90
CA GLN A 633 -25.08 11.67 -36.13
C GLN A 633 -24.17 11.51 -34.91
N GLY A 634 -22.85 11.60 -35.13
CA GLY A 634 -21.84 11.48 -34.07
C GLY A 634 -21.99 12.55 -32.98
N ILE A 635 -22.14 13.83 -33.34
CA ILE A 635 -22.30 14.91 -32.35
C ILE A 635 -23.60 14.76 -31.54
N THR A 636 -24.68 14.28 -32.17
CA THR A 636 -25.96 14.03 -31.48
C THR A 636 -25.82 12.89 -30.45
N GLU A 637 -25.10 11.83 -30.78
CA GLU A 637 -24.83 10.72 -29.87
C GLU A 637 -23.93 11.14 -28.70
N LEU A 638 -22.91 11.96 -28.97
CA LEU A 638 -22.03 12.51 -27.93
C LEU A 638 -22.82 13.40 -26.96
N PHE A 639 -23.69 14.28 -27.44
CA PHE A 639 -24.55 15.09 -26.56
C PHE A 639 -25.53 14.26 -25.72
N LYS A 640 -26.04 13.14 -26.26
CA LYS A 640 -26.91 12.22 -25.50
C LYS A 640 -26.17 11.50 -24.38
N THR A 641 -24.90 11.15 -24.61
CA THR A 641 -24.10 10.34 -23.66
C THR A 641 -23.26 11.18 -22.70
N LEU A 642 -23.03 12.47 -22.99
CA LEU A 642 -22.25 13.38 -22.15
C LEU A 642 -22.81 13.55 -20.71
N PRO A 643 -24.13 13.68 -20.48
CA PRO A 643 -24.68 13.78 -19.12
C PRO A 643 -24.34 12.57 -18.24
N SER A 644 -24.37 11.35 -18.83
CA SER A 644 -23.96 10.14 -18.12
C SER A 644 -22.48 10.18 -17.75
N ALA A 645 -21.61 10.62 -18.66
CA ALA A 645 -20.19 10.76 -18.37
C ALA A 645 -19.92 11.81 -17.28
N MET A 646 -20.69 12.91 -17.26
CA MET A 646 -20.60 13.93 -16.21
C MET A 646 -21.02 13.39 -14.84
N LYS A 647 -22.11 12.60 -14.79
CA LYS A 647 -22.55 11.93 -13.56
C LYS A 647 -21.50 10.94 -13.04
N ASN A 648 -20.94 10.11 -13.92
CA ASN A 648 -19.89 9.17 -13.55
C ASN A 648 -18.63 9.89 -13.01
N ARG A 649 -18.26 11.04 -13.58
CA ARG A 649 -17.15 11.86 -13.07
C ARG A 649 -17.47 12.46 -11.71
N GLU A 650 -18.70 12.94 -11.49
CA GLU A 650 -19.10 13.49 -10.18
C GLU A 650 -19.15 12.42 -9.10
N GLU A 651 -19.60 11.20 -9.42
CA GLU A 651 -19.56 10.04 -8.53
C GLU A 651 -18.10 9.68 -8.20
N ALA A 652 -17.24 9.56 -9.22
CA ALA A 652 -15.80 9.30 -9.00
C ALA A 652 -15.11 10.38 -8.14
N LEU A 653 -15.42 11.66 -8.33
CA LEU A 653 -14.85 12.76 -7.53
C LEU A 653 -15.38 12.79 -6.09
N ARG A 654 -16.58 12.26 -5.82
CA ARG A 654 -17.11 12.13 -4.46
C ARG A 654 -16.45 10.99 -3.70
N ASP A 655 -16.11 9.93 -4.41
CA ASP A 655 -15.32 8.83 -3.85
C ASP A 655 -13.88 9.30 -3.61
N ASP A 656 -13.26 10.09 -4.52
CA ASP A 656 -11.91 10.70 -4.31
C ASP A 656 -11.85 11.64 -3.09
N TYR A 657 -12.87 12.47 -2.84
CA TYR A 657 -12.93 13.32 -1.64
C TYR A 657 -13.07 12.53 -0.33
N HIS A 658 -13.47 11.25 -0.40
CA HIS A 658 -13.42 10.32 0.72
C HIS A 658 -12.09 9.53 0.78
N LEU A 659 -11.26 9.62 -0.26
CA LEU A 659 -9.97 8.94 -0.41
C LEU A 659 -8.76 9.87 -0.18
N GLU A 660 -8.87 11.18 -0.41
CA GLU A 660 -7.79 12.17 -0.15
C GLU A 660 -7.74 12.68 1.31
N GLY A 661 -8.57 12.13 2.21
CA GLY A 661 -8.57 12.47 3.64
C GLY A 661 -8.46 11.27 4.57
N ASN A 662 -8.09 10.09 4.05
CA ASN A 662 -7.98 8.87 4.87
C ASN A 662 -6.81 7.97 4.41
N TYR A 663 -5.63 8.55 4.26
CA TYR A 663 -4.40 7.82 4.61
C TYR A 663 -4.32 7.71 6.14
N GLU A 664 -5.34 7.11 6.75
CA GLU A 664 -5.23 6.56 8.09
C GLU A 664 -4.17 5.47 7.98
N TYR A 665 -2.98 5.77 8.49
CA TYR A 665 -1.98 4.79 8.84
C TYR A 665 -2.67 3.62 9.56
N GLY A 666 -2.78 2.48 8.87
CA GLY A 666 -3.08 1.18 9.44
C GLY A 666 -4.05 1.18 10.63
N ASP A 667 -5.29 1.59 10.44
CA ASP A 667 -6.36 1.02 11.26
C ASP A 667 -6.64 -0.38 10.68
N ASP A 668 -5.76 -1.32 11.03
CA ASP A 668 -6.09 -2.75 11.12
C ASP A 668 -7.16 -2.89 12.22
N ASP A 669 -8.34 -2.30 11.97
CA ASP A 669 -9.53 -2.44 12.80
C ASP A 669 -10.16 -3.82 12.49
N ASP A 670 -9.34 -4.87 12.56
CA ASP A 670 -9.73 -6.29 12.68
C ASP A 670 -10.27 -6.58 14.11
N TRP A 671 -10.85 -5.55 14.73
CA TRP A 671 -11.71 -5.59 15.90
C TRP A 671 -13.18 -5.60 15.51
N GLY A 672 -13.49 -6.14 14.32
CA GLY A 672 -14.82 -6.32 13.73
C GLY A 672 -15.94 -6.54 14.76
N ASP A 673 -16.95 -5.69 14.64
CA ASP A 673 -17.97 -5.32 15.63
C ASP A 673 -18.96 -6.45 16.02
N ASP A 674 -18.85 -7.65 15.43
CA ASP A 674 -19.95 -8.61 15.43
C ASP A 674 -19.99 -9.61 16.61
N GLU A 675 -18.94 -9.73 17.45
CA GLU A 675 -18.94 -10.70 18.57
C GLU A 675 -18.38 -10.18 19.91
N ALA A 676 -18.59 -8.90 20.25
CA ALA A 676 -18.15 -8.37 21.54
C ALA A 676 -19.05 -8.77 22.73
N ASN A 677 -19.07 -10.06 23.08
CA ASN A 677 -19.70 -10.57 24.31
C ASN A 677 -18.69 -10.74 25.45
N TRP A 678 -18.49 -9.68 26.25
CA TRP A 678 -17.65 -9.70 27.45
C TRP A 678 -18.24 -10.53 28.61
N ASN A 679 -19.49 -11.01 28.50
CA ASN A 679 -20.30 -11.55 29.60
C ASN A 679 -20.71 -13.03 29.48
N ALA A 680 -20.23 -13.81 28.50
CA ALA A 680 -20.49 -15.26 28.50
C ALA A 680 -19.91 -15.89 29.79
N GLU A 681 -20.67 -16.63 30.59
CA GLU A 681 -20.15 -17.35 31.78
C GLU A 681 -19.56 -18.70 31.33
N GLU A 682 -18.35 -19.08 31.80
CA GLU A 682 -17.81 -20.43 31.59
C GLU A 682 -18.60 -21.48 32.41
N GLY A 683 -19.83 -21.80 31.99
CA GLY A 683 -20.54 -23.02 32.34
C GLY A 683 -20.21 -24.14 31.35
N PRO A 684 -20.78 -25.36 31.48
CA PRO A 684 -20.66 -26.36 30.42
C PRO A 684 -21.45 -25.87 29.20
N GLU A 685 -20.78 -25.07 28.37
CA GLU A 685 -21.33 -24.36 27.23
C GLU A 685 -21.72 -25.34 26.13
N ALA A 686 -22.98 -25.21 25.69
CA ALA A 686 -23.51 -25.85 24.51
C ALA A 686 -22.74 -25.38 23.27
N GLU A 687 -22.70 -26.23 22.23
CA GLU A 687 -22.05 -25.99 20.94
C GLU A 687 -22.43 -24.61 20.36
N GLU A 688 -21.55 -23.62 20.52
CA GLU A 688 -21.56 -22.37 19.76
C GLU A 688 -20.73 -22.59 18.49
N THR A 689 -21.43 -22.74 17.37
CA THR A 689 -20.87 -22.83 16.01
C THR A 689 -20.78 -21.42 15.39
N GLY A 690 -19.94 -20.56 15.97
CA GLY A 690 -19.60 -19.24 15.42
C GLY A 690 -18.14 -19.23 14.99
N GLU A 691 -17.89 -19.23 13.68
CA GLU A 691 -16.55 -19.19 13.07
C GLU A 691 -16.10 -17.73 12.89
N ALA A 692 -15.12 -17.29 13.68
CA ALA A 692 -14.28 -16.14 13.34
C ALA A 692 -12.92 -16.67 12.88
N ARG A 693 -12.63 -16.55 11.57
CA ARG A 693 -11.37 -16.97 10.95
C ARG A 693 -10.37 -15.80 10.97
N ASP A 694 -9.13 -16.11 11.34
CA ASP A 694 -7.99 -15.18 11.31
C ASP A 694 -7.25 -15.33 9.97
N GLU A 695 -7.09 -14.22 9.23
CA GLU A 695 -6.51 -14.17 7.88
C GLU A 695 -5.05 -14.65 7.83
N SER A 696 -4.29 -14.53 8.92
CA SER A 696 -2.92 -15.06 8.99
C SER A 696 -2.90 -16.59 8.94
N THR A 697 -3.93 -17.21 9.53
CA THR A 697 -4.13 -18.65 9.55
C THR A 697 -4.74 -19.09 8.23
N ALA A 698 -5.68 -18.33 7.66
CA ALA A 698 -6.26 -18.53 6.33
C ALA A 698 -5.20 -18.53 5.21
N TYR A 699 -4.21 -17.63 5.29
CA TYR A 699 -3.10 -17.55 4.34
C TYR A 699 -2.13 -18.74 4.47
N LEU A 700 -1.88 -19.21 5.69
CA LEU A 700 -1.06 -20.41 5.94
C LEU A 700 -1.81 -21.72 5.61
N GLU A 701 -3.14 -21.78 5.75
CA GLU A 701 -3.95 -22.87 5.17
C GLU A 701 -3.84 -22.82 3.67
N PHE A 702 -4.06 -21.65 3.06
CA PHE A 702 -4.08 -21.48 1.61
C PHE A 702 -2.76 -21.96 0.98
N LEU A 703 -1.62 -21.57 1.58
CA LEU A 703 -0.29 -22.02 1.14
C LEU A 703 -0.02 -23.50 1.44
N ASN A 704 -0.58 -24.07 2.51
CA ASN A 704 -0.40 -25.48 2.85
C ASN A 704 -1.31 -26.42 2.04
N ASP A 705 -2.51 -25.94 1.73
CA ASP A 705 -3.52 -26.59 0.92
C ASP A 705 -3.15 -26.54 -0.58
N GLU A 706 -2.45 -25.49 -1.05
CA GLU A 706 -1.74 -25.49 -2.35
C GLU A 706 -0.58 -26.49 -2.39
N ALA A 707 0.19 -26.61 -1.29
CA ALA A 707 1.35 -27.51 -1.24
C ALA A 707 0.96 -29.00 -1.19
N GLN A 708 -0.15 -29.36 -0.53
CA GLN A 708 -0.63 -30.75 -0.47
C GLN A 708 -1.45 -31.18 -1.69
N LYS A 709 -2.12 -30.25 -2.38
CA LYS A 709 -2.77 -30.52 -3.69
C LYS A 709 -1.79 -30.97 -4.78
N PHE A 710 -0.51 -30.60 -4.69
CA PHE A 710 0.52 -31.13 -5.60
C PHE A 710 0.98 -32.56 -5.28
N SER A 711 0.76 -33.07 -4.06
CA SER A 711 1.27 -34.38 -3.63
C SER A 711 0.22 -35.51 -3.67
N ARG A 712 -1.08 -35.20 -3.50
CA ARG A 712 -2.17 -36.20 -3.50
C ARG A 712 -2.69 -36.63 -4.87
N GLY A 713 -2.32 -35.96 -5.95
CA GLY A 713 -2.79 -36.28 -7.30
C GLY A 713 -2.29 -37.60 -7.89
N LEU A 714 -1.51 -38.41 -7.16
CA LEU A 714 -0.86 -39.60 -7.72
C LEU A 714 -1.14 -40.95 -7.01
N GLU A 715 -1.72 -41.04 -5.82
CA GLU A 715 -1.73 -42.34 -5.07
C GLU A 715 -3.07 -42.94 -4.61
N GLU A 716 -4.20 -42.23 -4.43
CA GLU A 716 -5.37 -42.84 -3.77
C GLU A 716 -6.65 -42.81 -4.61
N ALA A 717 -6.60 -43.58 -5.70
CA ALA A 717 -7.78 -44.10 -6.39
C ALA A 717 -7.96 -45.58 -6.01
N GLU A 718 -8.27 -45.92 -4.76
CA GLU A 718 -8.68 -47.29 -4.38
C GLU A 718 -9.22 -47.38 -2.94
N SER A 719 -10.52 -47.11 -2.72
CA SER A 719 -11.44 -47.99 -1.96
C SER A 719 -12.79 -47.29 -1.71
N GLU A 720 -13.81 -47.70 -2.45
CA GLU A 720 -15.21 -47.32 -2.28
C GLU A 720 -15.87 -48.00 -1.06
N ASP A 721 -17.00 -47.43 -0.65
CA ASP A 721 -18.14 -48.02 0.09
C ASP A 721 -18.33 -47.65 1.57
N ASP A 722 -18.99 -46.50 1.85
CA ASP A 722 -20.28 -46.45 2.59
C ASP A 722 -20.89 -45.03 2.73
N LEU A 723 -21.01 -44.28 1.63
CA LEU A 723 -21.89 -43.10 1.59
C LEU A 723 -23.22 -43.50 0.94
N GLY A 724 -24.35 -43.27 1.61
CA GLY A 724 -25.67 -43.52 1.04
C GLY A 724 -25.91 -42.66 -0.22
N GLU A 725 -26.67 -43.16 -1.19
CA GLU A 725 -26.89 -42.51 -2.51
C GLU A 725 -27.28 -41.01 -2.41
N ASP A 726 -28.10 -40.65 -1.41
CA ASP A 726 -28.49 -39.24 -1.18
C ASP A 726 -27.37 -38.40 -0.53
N SER A 727 -26.50 -39.01 0.27
CA SER A 727 -25.34 -38.33 0.89
C SER A 727 -24.17 -38.20 -0.09
N LYS A 728 -24.02 -39.15 -1.02
CA LYS A 728 -23.06 -39.08 -2.14
C LYS A 728 -23.34 -37.83 -2.99
N ARG A 729 -24.61 -37.58 -3.34
CA ARG A 729 -25.02 -36.40 -4.13
C ARG A 729 -24.82 -35.04 -3.43
N ASN A 730 -24.57 -35.03 -2.12
CA ASN A 730 -24.25 -33.80 -1.38
C ASN A 730 -22.75 -33.44 -1.46
N VAL A 731 -21.90 -34.32 -1.98
CA VAL A 731 -20.49 -34.02 -2.24
C VAL A 731 -20.43 -33.16 -3.50
N VAL A 732 -20.07 -31.89 -3.33
CA VAL A 732 -19.89 -30.94 -4.42
C VAL A 732 -18.45 -30.47 -4.54
N ILE A 733 -17.91 -30.49 -5.76
CA ILE A 733 -16.58 -30.02 -6.09
C ILE A 733 -16.71 -28.65 -6.76
N MET A 734 -16.42 -27.62 -5.96
CA MET A 734 -16.31 -26.25 -6.44
C MET A 734 -14.87 -25.97 -6.90
N GLY A 735 -14.71 -25.49 -8.13
CA GLY A 735 -13.44 -24.96 -8.63
C GLY A 735 -13.09 -23.65 -7.91
N GLY A 736 -11.79 -23.36 -7.76
CA GLY A 736 -11.31 -22.11 -7.14
C GLY A 736 -12.00 -20.87 -7.72
N GLU A 737 -12.30 -19.91 -6.83
CA GLU A 737 -13.10 -18.70 -7.11
C GLU A 737 -14.46 -18.97 -7.77
N ALA A 738 -15.09 -20.10 -7.45
CA ALA A 738 -16.49 -20.35 -7.80
C ALA A 738 -16.71 -20.39 -9.33
N ASN A 739 -15.85 -21.12 -10.06
CA ASN A 739 -15.86 -21.15 -11.52
C ASN A 739 -16.66 -22.30 -12.15
N TYR A 740 -16.80 -23.39 -11.42
CA TYR A 740 -17.66 -24.53 -11.72
C TYR A 740 -17.99 -25.25 -10.43
N LEU A 741 -19.16 -25.87 -10.38
CA LEU A 741 -19.56 -26.76 -9.30
C LEU A 741 -19.95 -28.09 -9.93
N PHE A 742 -19.36 -29.18 -9.48
CA PHE A 742 -19.78 -30.54 -9.84
C PHE A 742 -20.43 -31.19 -8.63
N GLU A 743 -21.51 -31.94 -8.81
CA GLU A 743 -22.06 -32.82 -7.79
C GLU A 743 -21.65 -34.25 -8.12
N LEU A 744 -21.41 -35.06 -7.09
CA LEU A 744 -21.08 -36.46 -7.28
C LEU A 744 -22.33 -37.21 -7.78
N ASP A 745 -22.30 -37.69 -9.03
CA ASP A 745 -23.36 -38.48 -9.66
C ASP A 745 -22.80 -39.84 -10.09
N PRO A 746 -23.16 -40.94 -9.39
CA PRO A 746 -22.68 -42.29 -9.71
C PRO A 746 -23.09 -42.78 -11.10
N THR A 747 -24.02 -42.10 -11.78
CA THR A 747 -24.56 -42.51 -13.08
C THR A 747 -23.79 -41.94 -14.28
N VAL A 748 -22.84 -41.01 -14.07
CA VAL A 748 -22.00 -40.45 -15.14
C VAL A 748 -20.58 -41.03 -15.11
N PRO A 749 -19.87 -41.12 -16.27
CA PRO A 749 -18.62 -41.88 -16.39
C PRO A 749 -17.45 -41.43 -15.49
N HIS A 750 -17.49 -40.19 -15.00
CA HIS A 750 -16.44 -39.59 -14.16
C HIS A 750 -16.91 -39.31 -12.74
N LEU A 751 -18.06 -39.87 -12.35
CA LEU A 751 -18.72 -39.68 -11.05
C LEU A 751 -19.06 -38.22 -10.69
N LEU A 752 -18.85 -37.25 -11.59
CA LEU A 752 -19.05 -35.82 -11.37
C LEU A 752 -19.96 -35.26 -12.46
N ALA A 753 -21.16 -34.84 -12.08
CA ALA A 753 -22.10 -34.15 -12.94
C ALA A 753 -22.02 -32.63 -12.70
N PRO A 754 -21.99 -31.78 -13.74
CA PRO A 754 -21.96 -30.33 -13.55
C PRO A 754 -23.26 -29.84 -12.93
N VAL A 755 -23.15 -29.10 -11.81
CA VAL A 755 -24.26 -28.37 -11.21
C VAL A 755 -24.42 -27.05 -11.96
N SER A 756 -25.63 -26.84 -12.47
CA SER A 756 -25.97 -25.62 -13.20
C SER A 756 -25.72 -24.37 -12.35
N ARG A 757 -25.11 -23.34 -12.96
CA ARG A 757 -24.62 -22.12 -12.29
C ARG A 757 -25.73 -21.36 -11.53
N ASP A 758 -26.96 -21.37 -12.02
CA ASP A 758 -28.12 -20.75 -11.37
C ASP A 758 -28.42 -21.33 -9.98
N ARG A 759 -27.91 -22.53 -9.66
CA ARG A 759 -28.12 -23.17 -8.36
C ARG A 759 -27.13 -22.73 -7.28
N TRP A 760 -26.02 -22.09 -7.65
CA TRP A 760 -24.90 -21.84 -6.71
C TRP A 760 -24.16 -20.52 -6.90
N LEU A 761 -24.41 -19.74 -7.96
CA LEU A 761 -23.93 -18.35 -8.02
C LEU A 761 -24.58 -17.52 -6.91
N THR A 762 -23.80 -16.70 -6.21
CA THR A 762 -24.35 -15.72 -5.28
C THR A 762 -25.16 -14.66 -6.05
N PRO A 763 -26.08 -13.94 -5.38
CA PRO A 763 -26.84 -12.86 -6.03
C PRO A 763 -25.95 -11.82 -6.71
N GLU A 764 -24.76 -11.57 -6.17
CA GLU A 764 -23.76 -10.69 -6.75
C GLU A 764 -23.08 -11.32 -7.98
N MET A 765 -22.59 -12.56 -7.89
CA MET A 765 -21.99 -13.26 -9.02
C MET A 765 -22.96 -13.47 -10.19
N ALA A 766 -24.25 -13.63 -9.90
CA ALA A 766 -25.31 -13.74 -10.89
C ALA A 766 -25.54 -12.43 -11.68
N THR A 767 -25.05 -11.30 -11.16
CA THR A 767 -25.09 -10.00 -11.88
C THR A 767 -23.92 -9.81 -12.84
N TRP A 768 -22.86 -10.64 -12.74
CA TRP A 768 -21.70 -10.56 -13.63
C TRP A 768 -22.05 -11.11 -15.01
N SER A 769 -21.95 -10.26 -16.03
CA SER A 769 -22.24 -10.69 -17.40
C SER A 769 -21.12 -11.60 -17.94
N ASP A 770 -21.48 -12.72 -18.58
CA ASP A 770 -20.52 -13.63 -19.24
C ASP A 770 -19.66 -12.88 -20.29
N ALA A 771 -20.23 -11.84 -20.93
CA ALA A 771 -19.51 -10.99 -21.86
C ALA A 771 -18.42 -10.14 -21.19
N GLY A 772 -18.65 -9.65 -19.97
CA GLY A 772 -17.65 -8.92 -19.19
C GLY A 772 -16.53 -9.84 -18.71
N ILE A 773 -16.86 -11.06 -18.30
CA ILE A 773 -15.90 -12.07 -17.84
C ILE A 773 -14.96 -12.46 -18.99
N ALA A 774 -15.53 -12.76 -20.17
CA ALA A 774 -14.74 -13.06 -21.36
C ALA A 774 -13.82 -11.89 -21.73
N ALA A 775 -14.32 -10.65 -21.67
CA ALA A 775 -13.54 -9.47 -22.00
C ALA A 775 -12.36 -9.25 -21.04
N LEU A 776 -12.54 -9.48 -19.74
CA LEU A 776 -11.46 -9.35 -18.75
C LEU A 776 -10.37 -10.39 -19.01
N LEU A 777 -10.77 -11.64 -19.20
CA LEU A 777 -9.81 -12.72 -19.46
C LEU A 777 -9.11 -12.58 -20.80
N ASP A 778 -9.74 -11.97 -21.82
CA ASP A 778 -9.07 -11.67 -23.10
C ASP A 778 -7.93 -10.65 -22.91
N VAL A 779 -8.11 -9.69 -22.00
CA VAL A 779 -7.06 -8.73 -21.64
C VAL A 779 -5.95 -9.42 -20.86
N ALA A 780 -6.31 -10.25 -19.88
CA ALA A 780 -5.35 -11.03 -19.10
C ALA A 780 -4.51 -11.97 -19.99
N GLU A 781 -5.15 -12.68 -20.93
CA GLU A 781 -4.49 -13.58 -21.86
C GLU A 781 -3.49 -12.85 -22.77
N ALA A 782 -3.86 -11.64 -23.21
CA ALA A 782 -2.98 -10.80 -24.02
C ALA A 782 -1.76 -10.34 -23.22
N ALA A 783 -1.96 -9.86 -21.99
CA ALA A 783 -0.91 -9.44 -21.08
C ALA A 783 0.09 -10.57 -20.78
N LEU A 784 -0.43 -11.76 -20.48
CA LEU A 784 0.38 -12.95 -20.23
C LEU A 784 1.18 -13.36 -21.48
N ARG A 785 0.59 -13.30 -22.68
CA ARG A 785 1.31 -13.57 -23.93
C ARG A 785 2.44 -12.57 -24.17
N ASP A 786 2.23 -11.32 -23.80
CA ASP A 786 3.25 -10.29 -23.93
C ASP A 786 4.41 -10.53 -22.95
N CYS A 787 4.13 -10.87 -21.69
CA CYS A 787 5.15 -11.24 -20.70
C CYS A 787 5.99 -12.45 -21.12
N VAL A 788 5.35 -13.51 -21.63
CA VAL A 788 6.07 -14.70 -22.12
C VAL A 788 7.01 -14.36 -23.27
N ARG A 789 6.60 -13.45 -24.16
CA ARG A 789 7.44 -13.01 -25.28
C ARG A 789 8.55 -12.06 -24.86
N SER A 790 8.25 -11.05 -24.04
CA SER A 790 9.19 -10.00 -23.66
C SER A 790 10.33 -10.53 -22.80
N MET A 791 10.00 -11.40 -21.84
CA MET A 791 10.97 -12.02 -20.93
C MET A 791 11.50 -13.37 -21.45
N ASN A 792 11.09 -13.80 -22.65
CA ASN A 792 11.47 -15.07 -23.26
C ASN A 792 11.25 -16.28 -22.31
N LEU A 793 10.08 -16.32 -21.66
CA LEU A 793 9.76 -17.34 -20.67
C LEU A 793 9.49 -18.69 -21.35
N PRO A 794 9.98 -19.82 -20.81
CA PRO A 794 9.65 -21.16 -21.29
C PRO A 794 8.25 -21.57 -20.82
N ALA A 795 7.21 -20.85 -21.26
CA ALA A 795 5.83 -21.04 -20.81
C ALA A 795 4.82 -21.04 -21.98
N THR A 796 3.68 -21.69 -21.77
CA THR A 796 2.52 -21.70 -22.67
C THR A 796 1.28 -21.15 -21.96
N ILE A 797 0.36 -20.57 -22.72
CA ILE A 797 -0.87 -19.96 -22.20
C ILE A 797 -1.97 -21.03 -22.06
N LEU A 798 -2.68 -21.01 -20.93
CA LEU A 798 -3.85 -21.84 -20.68
C LEU A 798 -5.08 -20.96 -20.40
N ARG A 799 -6.09 -21.00 -21.27
CA ARG A 799 -7.36 -20.29 -21.14
C ARG A 799 -8.49 -21.22 -20.69
N LYS A 800 -9.26 -20.78 -19.71
CA LYS A 800 -10.46 -21.43 -19.16
C LYS A 800 -11.65 -20.46 -19.22
N ASP A 801 -12.85 -20.96 -18.90
CA ASP A 801 -14.10 -20.18 -18.93
C ASP A 801 -14.08 -18.93 -18.03
N ARG A 802 -13.38 -19.00 -16.89
CA ARG A 802 -13.29 -17.94 -15.88
C ARG A 802 -11.86 -17.69 -15.36
N ALA A 803 -10.85 -18.16 -16.09
CA ALA A 803 -9.45 -18.00 -15.70
C ALA A 803 -8.50 -18.05 -16.90
N VAL A 804 -7.33 -17.43 -16.81
CA VAL A 804 -6.26 -17.57 -17.80
C VAL A 804 -4.88 -17.44 -17.16
N GLY A 805 -3.91 -18.23 -17.60
CA GLY A 805 -2.58 -18.25 -17.01
C GLY A 805 -1.47 -18.73 -17.95
N ILE A 806 -0.24 -18.73 -17.46
CA ILE A 806 0.93 -19.32 -18.11
C ILE A 806 1.46 -20.49 -17.30
N ILE A 807 1.74 -21.61 -17.98
CA ILE A 807 2.34 -22.81 -17.39
C ILE A 807 3.66 -23.15 -18.09
N PRO A 808 4.64 -23.78 -17.43
CA PRO A 808 5.89 -24.19 -18.09
C PRO A 808 5.65 -25.05 -19.33
N THR A 809 6.42 -24.82 -20.40
CA THR A 809 6.37 -25.65 -21.63
C THR A 809 6.77 -27.10 -21.36
N ASP A 810 7.66 -27.33 -20.39
CA ASP A 810 8.08 -28.63 -19.89
C ASP A 810 8.02 -28.61 -18.34
N PRO A 811 7.36 -29.59 -17.69
CA PRO A 811 7.27 -29.67 -16.23
C PRO A 811 8.62 -29.71 -15.48
N ALA A 812 9.71 -30.07 -16.17
CA ALA A 812 11.06 -30.10 -15.60
C ALA A 812 11.76 -28.73 -15.64
N VAL A 813 11.26 -27.77 -16.41
CA VAL A 813 11.83 -26.42 -16.52
C VAL A 813 11.22 -25.52 -15.46
N ARG A 814 12.08 -24.83 -14.70
CA ARG A 814 11.67 -23.90 -13.64
C ARG A 814 11.82 -22.48 -14.15
N ILE A 815 10.70 -21.75 -14.22
CA ILE A 815 10.72 -20.31 -14.48
C ILE A 815 11.25 -19.63 -13.21
N PRO A 816 12.21 -18.69 -13.32
CA PRO A 816 12.70 -17.95 -12.17
C PRO A 816 11.57 -17.22 -11.45
N ARG A 817 11.66 -17.14 -10.13
CA ARG A 817 10.56 -16.63 -9.30
C ARG A 817 10.32 -15.14 -9.57
N GLU A 818 11.40 -14.39 -9.74
CA GLU A 818 11.42 -12.99 -10.13
C GLU A 818 10.64 -12.75 -11.44
N SER A 819 10.76 -13.63 -12.43
CA SER A 819 10.03 -13.50 -13.69
C SER A 819 8.53 -13.80 -13.56
N LEU A 820 8.17 -14.66 -12.61
CA LEU A 820 6.77 -14.96 -12.30
C LEU A 820 6.13 -13.81 -11.50
N GLU A 821 6.85 -13.24 -10.54
CA GLU A 821 6.40 -12.07 -9.77
C GLU A 821 6.25 -10.84 -10.67
N GLU A 822 7.22 -10.59 -11.55
CA GLU A 822 7.12 -9.54 -12.58
C GLU A 822 5.92 -9.77 -13.51
N THR A 823 5.70 -11.01 -13.95
CA THR A 823 4.52 -11.34 -14.79
C THR A 823 3.21 -11.05 -14.05
N VAL A 824 3.12 -11.33 -12.75
CA VAL A 824 1.93 -11.01 -11.95
C VAL A 824 1.71 -9.51 -11.86
N LEU A 825 2.74 -8.76 -11.48
CA LEU A 825 2.66 -7.30 -11.31
C LEU A 825 2.23 -6.61 -12.62
N VAL A 826 2.83 -7.01 -13.74
CA VAL A 826 2.50 -6.49 -15.07
C VAL A 826 1.05 -6.83 -15.47
N VAL A 827 0.64 -8.08 -15.28
CA VAL A 827 -0.71 -8.52 -15.66
C VAL A 827 -1.77 -7.89 -14.75
N GLN A 828 -1.51 -7.78 -13.46
CA GLN A 828 -2.38 -7.12 -12.49
C GLN A 828 -2.55 -5.64 -12.83
N LYS A 829 -1.45 -4.90 -13.04
CA LYS A 829 -1.50 -3.49 -13.43
C LYS A 829 -2.26 -3.29 -14.74
N ILE A 830 -2.06 -4.15 -15.73
CA ILE A 830 -2.80 -4.11 -17.01
C ILE A 830 -4.30 -4.32 -16.81
N LEU A 831 -4.70 -5.23 -15.93
CA LEU A 831 -6.11 -5.51 -15.66
C LEU A 831 -6.77 -4.41 -14.82
N GLU A 832 -6.07 -3.84 -13.85
CA GLU A 832 -6.53 -2.69 -13.06
C GLU A 832 -6.76 -1.46 -13.96
N LEU A 833 -5.78 -1.17 -14.84
CA LEU A 833 -5.90 -0.11 -15.84
C LEU A 833 -7.06 -0.41 -16.83
N SER A 834 -7.23 -1.67 -17.24
CA SER A 834 -8.33 -2.08 -18.10
C SER A 834 -9.70 -1.95 -17.42
N ALA A 835 -9.79 -2.19 -16.12
CA ALA A 835 -11.00 -2.02 -15.32
C ALA A 835 -11.39 -0.54 -15.13
N LEU A 836 -10.39 0.36 -15.08
CA LEU A 836 -10.55 1.82 -15.09
C LEU A 836 -10.88 2.41 -16.48
N GLY A 837 -11.05 1.55 -17.49
CA GLY A 837 -11.41 1.95 -18.87
C GLY A 837 -10.22 2.18 -19.81
N TYR A 838 -8.99 1.92 -19.35
CA TYR A 838 -7.77 2.00 -20.16
C TYR A 838 -7.33 0.59 -20.61
N ALA A 839 -7.99 -0.03 -21.60
CA ALA A 839 -7.57 -1.39 -22.03
C ALA A 839 -6.20 -1.37 -22.73
N ALA A 840 -5.38 -2.41 -22.54
CA ALA A 840 -4.01 -2.61 -23.07
C ALA A 840 -3.91 -3.28 -24.47
N GLU A 841 -2.70 -3.26 -25.06
CA GLU A 841 -2.30 -3.34 -26.49
C GLU A 841 -1.70 -4.68 -26.83
N GLY A 842 -2.38 -5.85 -26.84
CA GLY A 842 -3.80 -6.18 -26.73
C GLY A 842 -4.44 -7.05 -27.84
N ALA A 843 -5.74 -6.82 -28.07
CA ALA A 843 -6.68 -7.84 -28.52
C ALA A 843 -7.65 -7.39 -29.65
N ASP A 844 -8.04 -8.37 -30.46
CA ASP A 844 -8.91 -8.33 -31.65
C ASP A 844 -10.22 -7.55 -31.43
N ARG A 845 -10.52 -6.59 -32.34
CA ARG A 845 -11.64 -5.62 -32.23
C ARG A 845 -13.01 -6.14 -32.67
N SER A 846 -13.22 -7.45 -32.70
CA SER A 846 -14.47 -8.05 -33.20
C SER A 846 -15.49 -8.45 -32.11
N ALA A 847 -15.19 -8.27 -30.83
CA ALA A 847 -16.10 -8.61 -29.72
C ALA A 847 -16.88 -7.39 -29.16
N PRO A 848 -18.16 -7.52 -28.78
CA PRO A 848 -18.97 -6.41 -28.27
C PRO A 848 -18.48 -5.94 -26.90
N HIS A 849 -18.42 -4.61 -26.70
CA HIS A 849 -18.17 -4.02 -25.38
C HIS A 849 -19.36 -4.26 -24.43
N PRO A 850 -19.14 -4.70 -23.17
CA PRO A 850 -20.22 -4.88 -22.22
C PRO A 850 -20.71 -3.50 -21.71
N PRO A 851 -22.00 -3.37 -21.35
CA PRO A 851 -22.54 -2.17 -20.72
C PRO A 851 -21.97 -1.97 -19.31
N VAL A 852 -21.95 -0.72 -18.84
CA VAL A 852 -21.53 -0.30 -17.49
C VAL A 852 -22.39 -1.02 -16.45
N GLY A 853 -21.83 -2.07 -15.86
CA GLY A 853 -22.35 -2.86 -14.75
C GLY A 853 -21.17 -3.22 -13.83
N ALA A 854 -21.48 -3.56 -12.58
CA ALA A 854 -20.53 -3.83 -11.48
C ALA A 854 -19.18 -4.41 -11.95
N ARG A 855 -18.07 -3.81 -11.46
CA ARG A 855 -16.69 -4.24 -11.70
C ARG A 855 -16.60 -5.75 -11.47
N ILE A 856 -16.17 -6.50 -12.50
CA ILE A 856 -15.94 -7.93 -12.35
C ILE A 856 -14.63 -8.08 -11.58
N PRO A 857 -14.66 -8.63 -10.35
CA PRO A 857 -13.45 -8.82 -9.57
C PRO A 857 -12.54 -9.83 -10.26
N PHE A 858 -11.24 -9.68 -10.07
CA PHE A 858 -10.23 -10.61 -10.58
C PHE A 858 -9.04 -10.67 -9.62
N CYS A 859 -8.31 -11.77 -9.63
CA CYS A 859 -7.07 -11.93 -8.89
C CYS A 859 -5.96 -12.49 -9.79
N ALA A 860 -4.84 -11.77 -9.91
CA ALA A 860 -3.62 -12.25 -10.56
C ALA A 860 -2.63 -12.73 -9.50
N PHE A 861 -2.03 -13.91 -9.66
CA PHE A 861 -1.15 -14.46 -8.63
C PHE A 861 -0.08 -15.40 -9.18
N ASN A 862 1.00 -15.56 -8.42
CA ASN A 862 2.12 -16.45 -8.70
C ASN A 862 1.91 -17.77 -7.96
N GLY A 863 1.66 -18.87 -8.70
CA GLY A 863 1.51 -20.22 -8.14
C GLY A 863 2.85 -20.93 -7.88
N GLY A 864 3.96 -20.19 -7.89
CA GLY A 864 5.32 -20.68 -7.63
C GLY A 864 5.98 -21.42 -8.81
N ARG A 865 5.20 -21.79 -9.83
CA ARG A 865 5.68 -22.33 -11.12
C ARG A 865 4.90 -21.81 -12.33
N ASP A 866 3.77 -21.17 -12.11
CA ASP A 866 2.85 -20.60 -13.10
C ASP A 866 2.31 -19.25 -12.59
N VAL A 867 1.65 -18.53 -13.49
CA VAL A 867 0.90 -17.32 -13.15
C VAL A 867 -0.51 -17.45 -13.69
N PHE A 868 -1.52 -17.18 -12.87
CA PHE A 868 -2.92 -17.21 -13.26
C PHE A 868 -3.65 -15.93 -12.89
N VAL A 869 -4.66 -15.61 -13.69
CA VAL A 869 -5.68 -14.61 -13.46
C VAL A 869 -7.02 -15.31 -13.39
N ASP A 870 -7.66 -15.26 -12.22
CA ASP A 870 -8.98 -15.82 -11.96
C ASP A 870 -10.03 -14.70 -11.86
N ILE A 871 -11.30 -15.04 -12.10
CA ILE A 871 -12.46 -14.13 -11.97
C ILE A 871 -13.07 -14.31 -10.58
N GLY A 872 -12.95 -13.28 -9.75
CA GLY A 872 -13.23 -13.31 -8.31
C GLY A 872 -12.25 -12.41 -7.55
N ASP A 873 -12.56 -12.09 -6.30
CA ASP A 873 -11.67 -11.35 -5.41
C ASP A 873 -11.15 -12.30 -4.32
N LYS A 874 -9.85 -12.22 -4.00
CA LYS A 874 -9.22 -13.00 -2.92
C LYS A 874 -9.09 -12.18 -1.63
N SER A 875 -9.45 -10.91 -1.63
CA SER A 875 -9.39 -10.02 -0.46
C SER A 875 -10.64 -10.07 0.43
N TRP A 876 -11.38 -11.18 0.41
CA TRP A 876 -12.60 -11.41 1.19
C TRP A 876 -12.56 -12.75 1.91
#